data_AF-A0A0D2AUT7-F1
#
_entry.id   AF-A0A0D2AUT7-F1
#
_cell.length_a   1.000
_cell.length_b   1.000
_cell.length_c   1.000
_cell.angle_alpha   90.00
_cell.angle_beta   90.00
_cell.angle_gamma   90.00
#
_symmetry.space_group_name_H-M   'P 1'
#
loop_
_entity.id
_entity.type
_entity.pdbx_description
1 polymer ?
#
loop_
_entity_poly.entity_id
_entity_poly.type
_entity_poly.pdbx_seq_one_letter_code
_entity_poly.pdbx_strand_id
1 'polypeptide(L)'
;MFGGNVWGAIAPASEALLDKERSPPPKPTPLEFPGYVPPRSDNPLDRSHLRSLCKDLASVRRPWDVKDSQLAQFNIQLDQNVSLSDMVPDGKFKSRPFLYDSELESMLKELEVENEDAYREIIRLPPLSGRQKPRLAYSRGFFTSLEDMCRYWDDSKDEYYEVEAADQESPNAETFKTPLAAKETDTPNAEKPKTKAPSEGNKAATAGTSSETALAESNTLPNIDVVGIPHRPKMKQVYRGLRIGNGQQMSPGTRVAAVRNLLKMAIHKFQCRDYDINPREKFRIRNINLPSTFLHFCVAKMPSDPKLARARIVEGPLMGVHSRIEVRFRPRDGSTDPANDSVGEKYDLFREVSGLLMLAKQRAREGQTQSKEPNQDHWWATRHRWGGGPTRWGQLACEVFEDDDPSWSPEERLLQLDKRTKVEEERKRTDVLATATDLNNLKPEDLISANASSENERPKKKKKGDDDSKDKAEYKDGRRLMFTAPIRRKWYQEWTRVRPNSPTWDEKFIYRRIGMADPEQGWDDVYMLSAANHHVCMVKLSVHENYLQWLETGETKRQASKSERQDQVLYMTRSRWFDLLDIEQRKELLTGIWRVLSWLNRDEVPEAELEKMIALRRQQQHHQQREEEEPQAFGNDGDHPMEA
;
A
#
# COMPACT_ATOMS: atom_id res chain seq x y z
N MET A 1 7.91 -14.57 8.16
CA MET A 1 9.18 -14.64 8.89
C MET A 1 10.06 -13.47 8.45
N PHE A 2 11.09 -13.13 9.21
CA PHE A 2 12.02 -12.01 8.93
C PHE A 2 11.36 -10.62 8.83
N GLY A 3 10.73 -10.20 9.94
CA GLY A 3 10.76 -8.79 10.29
C GLY A 3 12.12 -8.48 10.90
N GLY A 4 13.03 -7.91 10.11
CA GLY A 4 14.36 -7.50 10.59
C GLY A 4 14.34 -6.04 11.00
N ASN A 5 14.32 -5.76 12.31
CA ASN A 5 14.45 -4.39 12.81
C ASN A 5 15.89 -3.93 12.62
N VAL A 6 16.17 -3.26 11.50
CA VAL A 6 17.45 -2.56 11.28
C VAL A 6 17.45 -1.30 12.14
N TRP A 7 17.99 -1.41 13.35
CA TRP A 7 18.30 -0.27 14.21
C TRP A 7 19.51 0.50 13.65
N GLY A 8 19.29 1.23 12.55
CA GLY A 8 20.07 2.42 12.30
C GLY A 8 19.75 3.45 13.38
N ALA A 9 20.77 4.11 13.93
CA ALA A 9 20.58 5.13 14.96
C ALA A 9 19.95 6.41 14.36
N ILE A 10 18.63 6.41 14.25
CA ILE A 10 17.85 7.62 13.94
C ILE A 10 18.03 8.57 15.11
N ALA A 11 18.65 9.74 14.87
CA ALA A 11 18.73 10.80 15.87
C ALA A 11 17.32 11.18 16.33
N PRO A 12 17.08 11.40 17.64
CA PRO A 12 15.74 11.66 18.15
C PRO A 12 15.16 12.91 17.48
N ALA A 13 13.85 12.88 17.15
CA ALA A 13 13.17 13.89 16.33
C ALA A 13 13.41 15.35 16.78
N SER A 14 13.66 15.55 18.08
CA SER A 14 14.03 16.83 18.68
C SER A 14 15.34 17.45 18.16
N GLU A 15 16.30 16.65 17.67
CA GLU A 15 17.62 17.15 17.25
C GLU A 15 17.69 17.62 15.79
N ALA A 16 16.67 17.32 14.96
CA ALA A 16 16.68 17.70 13.55
C ALA A 16 16.20 19.16 13.30
N LEU A 17 15.38 19.71 14.19
CA LEU A 17 14.91 21.11 14.19
C LEU A 17 15.79 22.06 15.04
N LEU A 18 16.85 21.54 15.65
CA LEU A 18 17.83 22.34 16.37
C LEU A 18 19.03 22.52 15.45
N ASP A 19 19.56 23.75 15.38
CA ASP A 19 20.65 24.14 14.46
C ASP A 19 22.03 23.63 14.94
N LYS A 20 22.09 22.32 15.17
CA LYS A 20 23.21 21.55 15.75
C LYS A 20 24.14 21.07 14.65
N GLU A 21 25.42 21.35 14.84
CA GLU A 21 26.49 20.94 13.92
C GLU A 21 26.58 19.41 13.79
N ARG A 22 26.68 18.92 12.55
CA ARG A 22 26.89 17.50 12.24
C ARG A 22 27.74 17.31 10.98
N SER A 23 28.09 16.06 10.69
CA SER A 23 28.69 15.70 9.40
C SER A 23 27.70 15.97 8.26
N PRO A 24 28.16 16.45 7.09
CA PRO A 24 27.29 16.73 5.95
C PRO A 24 26.47 15.51 5.49
N PRO A 25 25.15 15.65 5.29
CA PRO A 25 24.35 14.62 4.66
C PRO A 25 24.75 14.48 3.18
N PRO A 26 24.43 13.34 2.53
CA PRO A 26 24.56 13.21 1.08
C PRO A 26 23.86 14.37 0.35
N LYS A 27 24.41 14.74 -0.82
CA LYS A 27 23.90 15.85 -1.64
C LYS A 27 22.38 15.70 -1.89
N PRO A 28 21.64 16.83 -2.01
CA PRO A 28 20.23 16.80 -2.37
C PRO A 28 19.98 15.92 -3.59
N THR A 29 18.84 15.23 -3.59
CA THR A 29 18.44 14.41 -4.74
C THR A 29 17.72 15.33 -5.74
N PRO A 30 18.23 15.52 -6.97
CA PRO A 30 17.56 16.36 -7.96
C PRO A 30 16.15 15.86 -8.22
N LEU A 31 15.18 16.78 -8.27
CA LEU A 31 13.79 16.42 -8.51
C LEU A 31 13.59 15.98 -9.95
N GLU A 32 13.01 14.79 -10.10
CA GLU A 32 12.64 14.22 -11.38
C GLU A 32 11.26 13.57 -11.31
N PHE A 33 10.47 13.77 -12.36
CA PHE A 33 9.14 13.18 -12.54
C PHE A 33 8.99 12.48 -13.90
N PRO A 34 8.22 11.38 -14.00
CA PRO A 34 7.95 10.70 -15.26
C PRO A 34 6.94 11.49 -16.12
N GLY A 35 7.36 11.82 -17.33
CA GLY A 35 6.60 12.58 -18.35
C GLY A 35 6.38 11.82 -19.66
N TYR A 36 6.87 10.58 -19.79
CA TYR A 36 6.67 9.75 -20.99
C TYR A 36 5.19 9.61 -21.40
N VAL A 37 4.93 9.87 -22.69
CA VAL A 37 3.64 9.65 -23.38
C VAL A 37 3.76 8.39 -24.25
N PRO A 38 2.82 7.43 -24.18
CA PRO A 38 2.85 6.25 -25.02
C PRO A 38 2.35 6.58 -26.45
N PRO A 39 2.93 5.97 -27.50
CA PRO A 39 2.24 5.88 -28.78
C PRO A 39 1.01 4.96 -28.64
N ARG A 40 0.10 5.03 -29.61
CA ARG A 40 -1.07 4.14 -29.72
C ARG A 40 -0.89 3.19 -30.90
N SER A 41 -1.47 1.99 -30.80
CA SER A 41 -1.57 1.06 -31.93
C SER A 41 -2.91 1.14 -32.65
N ASP A 42 -3.95 1.57 -31.93
CA ASP A 42 -5.35 1.68 -32.37
C ASP A 42 -5.91 0.38 -32.99
N ASN A 43 -5.28 -0.75 -32.65
CA ASN A 43 -5.75 -2.09 -33.00
C ASN A 43 -7.07 -2.41 -32.28
N PRO A 44 -8.02 -3.08 -32.95
CA PRO A 44 -9.28 -3.50 -32.34
C PRO A 44 -9.08 -4.51 -31.21
N LEU A 45 -10.06 -4.58 -30.31
CA LEU A 45 -10.09 -5.51 -29.17
C LEU A 45 -10.46 -6.95 -29.60
N ASP A 46 -9.56 -7.63 -30.30
CA ASP A 46 -9.78 -9.02 -30.76
C ASP A 46 -8.82 -10.05 -30.13
N ARG A 47 -9.08 -11.34 -30.41
CA ARG A 47 -8.29 -12.48 -29.93
C ARG A 47 -6.88 -12.56 -30.51
N SER A 48 -6.59 -11.87 -31.61
CA SER A 48 -5.25 -11.78 -32.22
C SER A 48 -4.42 -10.70 -31.53
N HIS A 49 -5.02 -9.53 -31.27
CA HIS A 49 -4.42 -8.44 -30.51
C HIS A 49 -4.09 -8.87 -29.08
N LEU A 50 -5.02 -9.55 -28.37
CA LEU A 50 -4.71 -10.10 -27.03
C LEU A 50 -3.56 -11.12 -27.09
N ARG A 51 -3.48 -11.94 -28.15
CA ARG A 51 -2.38 -12.91 -28.31
C ARG A 51 -1.03 -12.20 -28.53
N SER A 52 -1.02 -11.10 -29.28
CA SER A 52 0.16 -10.23 -29.44
C SER A 52 0.57 -9.61 -28.11
N LEU A 53 -0.36 -8.95 -27.42
CA LEU A 53 -0.12 -8.31 -26.13
C LEU A 53 0.42 -9.32 -25.09
N CYS A 54 -0.18 -10.50 -24.96
CA CYS A 54 0.31 -11.55 -24.07
C CYS A 54 1.72 -12.06 -24.44
N LYS A 55 2.01 -12.23 -25.73
CA LYS A 55 3.35 -12.64 -26.21
C LYS A 55 4.41 -11.60 -25.86
N ASP A 56 4.11 -10.33 -26.11
CA ASP A 56 5.07 -9.24 -25.93
C ASP A 56 5.27 -8.92 -24.44
N LEU A 57 4.22 -8.98 -23.62
CA LEU A 57 4.34 -8.88 -22.16
C LEU A 57 5.16 -10.03 -21.55
N ALA A 58 5.03 -11.25 -22.08
CA ALA A 58 5.84 -12.39 -21.64
C ALA A 58 7.35 -12.25 -21.99
N SER A 59 7.74 -11.26 -22.80
CA SER A 59 9.14 -10.95 -23.07
C SER A 59 9.78 -10.00 -22.03
N VAL A 60 8.97 -9.27 -21.25
CA VAL A 60 9.46 -8.34 -20.21
C VAL A 60 9.96 -9.13 -19.00
N ARG A 61 11.26 -9.07 -18.72
CA ARG A 61 11.89 -9.75 -17.57
C ARG A 61 12.43 -8.79 -16.52
N ARG A 62 12.78 -7.57 -16.93
CA ARG A 62 13.41 -6.49 -16.16
C ARG A 62 12.68 -5.17 -16.47
N PRO A 63 12.74 -4.15 -15.60
CA PRO A 63 12.02 -2.89 -15.82
C PRO A 63 12.28 -2.23 -17.18
N TRP A 64 13.55 -2.14 -17.56
CA TRP A 64 14.01 -1.55 -18.82
C TRP A 64 13.81 -2.44 -20.05
N ASP A 65 13.21 -3.63 -19.92
CA ASP A 65 12.78 -4.41 -21.08
C ASP A 65 11.46 -3.88 -21.69
N VAL A 66 10.78 -2.93 -21.03
CA VAL A 66 9.53 -2.32 -21.52
C VAL A 66 9.78 -1.34 -22.66
N LYS A 67 9.08 -1.56 -23.78
CA LYS A 67 9.24 -0.86 -25.06
C LYS A 67 7.94 -0.18 -25.50
N ASP A 68 8.10 0.78 -26.40
CA ASP A 68 7.00 1.61 -26.92
C ASP A 68 5.95 0.75 -27.66
N SER A 69 6.38 -0.32 -28.33
CA SER A 69 5.50 -1.28 -29.01
C SER A 69 4.63 -2.11 -28.06
N GLN A 70 5.05 -2.32 -26.80
CA GLN A 70 4.22 -2.98 -25.79
C GLN A 70 3.18 -2.02 -25.22
N LEU A 71 3.56 -0.76 -24.97
CA LEU A 71 2.66 0.26 -24.47
C LEU A 71 1.62 0.69 -25.53
N ALA A 72 1.99 0.66 -26.81
CA ALA A 72 1.07 0.89 -27.93
C ALA A 72 -0.14 -0.05 -27.95
N GLN A 73 0.05 -1.32 -27.55
CA GLN A 73 -0.99 -2.34 -27.50
C GLN A 73 -1.97 -2.16 -26.32
N PHE A 74 -1.74 -1.19 -25.43
CA PHE A 74 -2.73 -0.75 -24.44
C PHE A 74 -3.62 0.40 -24.94
N ASN A 75 -3.40 0.92 -26.16
CA ASN A 75 -4.18 2.00 -26.78
C ASN A 75 -4.47 3.17 -25.81
N ILE A 76 -3.43 3.62 -25.08
CA ILE A 76 -3.56 4.66 -24.05
C ILE A 76 -3.59 6.04 -24.72
N GLN A 77 -4.61 6.84 -24.41
CA GLN A 77 -4.58 8.28 -24.60
C GLN A 77 -4.24 8.91 -23.25
N LEU A 78 -3.06 9.53 -23.13
CA LEU A 78 -2.59 10.16 -21.89
C LEU A 78 -2.55 11.69 -22.04
N ASP A 79 -3.52 12.36 -21.43
CA ASP A 79 -3.54 13.82 -21.31
C ASP A 79 -2.83 14.23 -20.00
N GLN A 80 -1.81 15.09 -20.09
CA GLN A 80 -0.99 15.52 -18.93
C GLN A 80 -1.26 16.96 -18.51
N ASN A 81 -0.95 17.28 -17.25
CA ASN A 81 -1.14 18.59 -16.62
C ASN A 81 -2.60 19.09 -16.64
N VAL A 82 -3.57 18.18 -16.68
CA VAL A 82 -5.01 18.48 -16.61
C VAL A 82 -5.35 19.05 -15.24
N SER A 83 -6.13 20.14 -15.18
CA SER A 83 -6.50 20.74 -13.88
C SER A 83 -7.39 19.80 -13.06
N LEU A 84 -7.34 19.92 -11.73
CA LEU A 84 -8.23 19.14 -10.85
C LEU A 84 -9.70 19.49 -11.08
N SER A 85 -9.96 20.70 -11.59
CA SER A 85 -11.30 21.14 -11.99
C SER A 85 -11.81 20.41 -13.23
N ASP A 86 -10.96 20.23 -14.25
CA ASP A 86 -11.34 19.58 -15.52
C ASP A 86 -11.49 18.07 -15.41
N MET A 87 -10.74 17.41 -14.51
CA MET A 87 -10.87 15.98 -14.25
C MET A 87 -12.30 15.58 -13.81
N VAL A 88 -12.95 16.50 -13.07
CA VAL A 88 -14.31 16.35 -12.52
C VAL A 88 -15.03 17.72 -12.61
N PRO A 89 -15.59 18.10 -13.78
CA PRO A 89 -16.09 19.47 -14.02
C PRO A 89 -17.26 19.90 -13.13
N ASP A 90 -17.35 21.21 -12.82
CA ASP A 90 -18.35 21.75 -11.88
C ASP A 90 -19.81 21.50 -12.28
N GLY A 91 -20.09 21.40 -13.58
CA GLY A 91 -21.40 21.00 -14.10
C GLY A 91 -21.86 19.59 -13.69
N LYS A 92 -20.97 18.77 -13.09
CA LYS A 92 -21.28 17.46 -12.52
C LYS A 92 -21.68 17.51 -11.04
N PHE A 93 -21.44 18.62 -10.34
CA PHE A 93 -21.75 18.80 -8.90
C PHE A 93 -23.18 19.26 -8.62
N LYS A 94 -24.13 18.98 -9.52
CA LYS A 94 -25.54 19.42 -9.41
C LYS A 94 -26.26 18.86 -8.16
N SER A 95 -25.82 17.72 -7.62
CA SER A 95 -26.35 17.11 -6.38
C SER A 95 -25.50 17.37 -5.13
N ARG A 96 -24.36 18.09 -5.22
CA ARG A 96 -23.54 18.51 -4.08
C ARG A 96 -22.58 19.63 -4.49
N PRO A 97 -22.88 20.93 -4.25
CA PRO A 97 -21.98 22.01 -4.64
C PRO A 97 -20.68 21.93 -3.83
N PHE A 98 -19.56 21.73 -4.54
CA PHE A 98 -18.38 21.05 -4.00
C PHE A 98 -17.49 21.92 -3.07
N LEU A 99 -17.53 23.25 -3.18
CA LEU A 99 -16.55 24.17 -2.56
C LEU A 99 -16.99 24.82 -1.23
N TYR A 100 -18.17 24.48 -0.69
CA TYR A 100 -18.80 25.22 0.42
C TYR A 100 -19.00 24.36 1.68
N ASP A 101 -18.01 23.53 1.98
CA ASP A 101 -18.02 22.63 3.14
C ASP A 101 -17.12 23.21 4.24
N SER A 102 -17.70 23.63 5.36
CA SER A 102 -16.96 24.27 6.46
C SER A 102 -15.94 23.34 7.12
N GLU A 103 -16.06 22.03 6.91
CA GLU A 103 -15.05 21.07 7.32
C GLU A 103 -13.83 21.08 6.38
N LEU A 104 -14.03 21.30 5.07
CA LEU A 104 -12.95 21.53 4.11
C LEU A 104 -12.25 22.88 4.38
N GLU A 105 -13.02 23.95 4.60
CA GLU A 105 -12.47 25.27 4.99
C GLU A 105 -11.58 25.14 6.25
N SER A 106 -12.06 24.39 7.27
CA SER A 106 -11.29 24.11 8.50
C SER A 106 -10.01 23.31 8.24
N MET A 107 -10.02 22.35 7.32
CA MET A 107 -8.84 21.56 6.95
C MET A 107 -7.83 22.37 6.13
N LEU A 108 -8.30 23.20 5.20
CA LEU A 108 -7.45 24.09 4.40
C LEU A 108 -6.74 25.11 5.30
N LYS A 109 -7.45 25.70 6.26
CA LYS A 109 -6.87 26.61 7.26
C LYS A 109 -5.82 25.95 8.17
N GLU A 110 -5.94 24.64 8.42
CA GLU A 110 -4.85 23.90 9.08
C GLU A 110 -3.66 23.65 8.13
N LEU A 111 -3.89 23.46 6.83
CA LEU A 111 -2.81 23.34 5.83
C LEU A 111 -2.12 24.67 5.51
N GLU A 112 -2.67 25.82 5.91
CA GLU A 112 -2.02 27.14 5.80
C GLU A 112 -0.91 27.37 6.85
N VAL A 113 -0.80 26.53 7.87
CA VAL A 113 0.26 26.64 8.90
C VAL A 113 1.64 26.39 8.28
N GLU A 114 2.58 27.30 8.53
CA GLU A 114 3.97 27.14 8.09
C GLU A 114 4.60 25.84 8.61
N ASN A 115 5.42 25.21 7.76
CA ASN A 115 6.04 23.91 8.02
C ASN A 115 6.75 23.87 9.38
N GLU A 116 7.58 24.88 9.69
CA GLU A 116 8.33 24.92 10.93
C GLU A 116 7.43 25.01 12.19
N ASP A 117 6.39 25.84 12.18
CA ASP A 117 5.48 25.95 13.33
C ASP A 117 4.69 24.65 13.55
N ALA A 118 4.27 23.99 12.47
CA ALA A 118 3.62 22.69 12.54
C ALA A 118 4.56 21.60 13.07
N TYR A 119 5.81 21.55 12.60
CA TYR A 119 6.81 20.58 13.05
C TYR A 119 7.19 20.81 14.53
N ARG A 120 7.35 22.08 14.96
CA ARG A 120 7.57 22.46 16.36
C ARG A 120 6.44 21.95 17.26
N GLU A 121 5.18 22.11 16.88
CA GLU A 121 4.04 21.57 17.65
C GLU A 121 4.00 20.02 17.69
N ILE A 122 4.41 19.36 16.60
CA ILE A 122 4.44 17.90 16.58
C ILE A 122 5.50 17.33 17.50
N ILE A 123 6.72 17.87 17.43
CA ILE A 123 7.88 17.47 18.23
C ILE A 123 7.81 18.04 19.67
N ARG A 124 6.90 18.99 19.92
CA ARG A 124 6.67 19.69 21.20
C ARG A 124 7.80 20.64 21.60
N LEU A 125 8.43 21.27 20.61
CA LEU A 125 9.33 22.41 20.79
C LEU A 125 8.52 23.69 21.06
N PRO A 126 9.11 24.73 21.69
CA PRO A 126 8.48 26.03 21.78
C PRO A 126 8.27 26.66 20.39
N PRO A 127 7.19 27.45 20.19
CA PRO A 127 6.98 28.21 18.98
C PRO A 127 8.07 29.27 18.79
N LEU A 128 8.21 29.79 17.57
CA LEU A 128 9.11 30.90 17.27
C LEU A 128 8.69 32.18 18.02
N SER A 129 9.67 33.05 18.31
CA SER A 129 9.44 34.33 19.00
C SER A 129 8.35 35.16 18.32
N GLY A 130 7.29 35.49 19.07
CA GLY A 130 6.13 36.25 18.58
C GLY A 130 5.06 35.42 17.85
N ARG A 131 5.31 34.14 17.53
CA ARG A 131 4.31 33.25 16.92
C ARG A 131 3.50 32.52 17.98
N GLN A 132 2.23 32.23 17.65
CA GLN A 132 1.36 31.44 18.52
C GLN A 132 1.41 29.95 18.16
N LYS A 133 1.07 29.11 19.13
CA LYS A 133 1.00 27.66 18.99
C LYS A 133 -0.11 27.26 18.01
N PRO A 134 0.17 26.61 16.86
CA PRO A 134 -0.86 26.24 15.89
C PRO A 134 -1.78 25.12 16.43
N ARG A 135 -3.06 25.17 16.06
CA ARG A 135 -4.07 24.17 16.43
C ARG A 135 -4.26 23.17 15.30
N LEU A 136 -3.57 22.03 15.38
CA LEU A 136 -3.65 20.94 14.39
C LEU A 136 -4.62 19.84 14.90
N ALA A 137 -5.89 19.87 14.50
CA ALA A 137 -6.89 18.86 14.87
C ALA A 137 -7.06 17.78 13.79
N TYR A 138 -7.06 18.16 12.50
CA TYR A 138 -7.15 17.24 11.37
C TYR A 138 -5.76 16.88 10.81
N SER A 139 -4.90 17.89 10.67
CA SER A 139 -3.63 17.84 9.94
C SER A 139 -2.46 17.25 10.71
N ARG A 140 -2.58 17.02 12.04
CA ARG A 140 -1.46 16.58 12.89
C ARG A 140 -0.76 15.33 12.33
N GLY A 141 -1.53 14.36 11.84
CA GLY A 141 -0.98 13.15 11.22
C GLY A 141 -0.23 13.42 9.91
N PHE A 142 -0.74 14.33 9.08
CA PHE A 142 -0.11 14.73 7.82
C PHE A 142 1.23 15.42 8.09
N PHE A 143 1.25 16.49 8.89
CA PHE A 143 2.47 17.21 9.22
C PHE A 143 3.49 16.32 9.97
N THR A 144 3.06 15.30 10.73
CA THR A 144 4.00 14.33 11.37
C THR A 144 4.75 13.50 10.34
N SER A 145 4.11 13.16 9.22
CA SER A 145 4.77 12.46 8.11
C SER A 145 5.49 13.40 7.14
N LEU A 146 5.08 14.68 7.08
CA LEU A 146 5.78 15.72 6.32
C LEU A 146 7.10 16.11 6.99
N GLU A 147 7.15 16.16 8.32
CA GLU A 147 8.36 16.37 9.12
C GLU A 147 9.38 15.23 8.93
N ASP A 148 8.94 13.97 8.97
CA ASP A 148 9.83 12.84 8.68
C ASP A 148 10.31 12.83 7.20
N MET A 149 9.51 13.38 6.28
CA MET A 149 9.85 13.52 4.87
C MET A 149 10.83 14.66 4.59
N CYS A 150 10.68 15.83 5.23
CA CYS A 150 11.50 17.02 4.96
C CYS A 150 12.98 16.78 5.31
N ARG A 151 13.28 15.95 6.31
CA ARG A 151 14.61 15.45 6.69
C ARG A 151 15.43 14.81 5.56
N TYR A 152 14.82 14.51 4.41
CA TYR A 152 15.46 13.91 3.24
C TYR A 152 15.41 14.78 1.97
N TRP A 153 14.65 15.88 1.97
CA TRP A 153 14.34 16.68 0.76
C TRP A 153 14.48 18.19 0.94
N ASP A 154 14.18 18.72 2.12
CA ASP A 154 14.14 20.16 2.37
C ASP A 154 15.56 20.69 2.59
N ASP A 155 16.19 21.13 1.50
CA ASP A 155 17.51 21.75 1.46
C ASP A 155 17.47 23.28 1.62
N SER A 156 16.30 23.87 1.92
CA SER A 156 16.13 25.33 2.06
C SER A 156 16.96 25.97 3.18
N LYS A 157 17.42 25.17 4.15
CA LYS A 157 18.30 25.58 5.25
C LYS A 157 19.62 24.79 5.29
N ASP A 158 20.11 24.31 4.15
CA ASP A 158 21.38 23.59 4.06
C ASP A 158 22.59 24.55 4.16
N GLU A 159 23.17 24.68 5.35
CA GLU A 159 24.42 25.40 5.57
C GLU A 159 25.62 24.43 5.56
N TYR A 160 26.56 24.64 4.64
CA TYR A 160 27.80 23.86 4.50
C TYR A 160 29.02 24.77 4.72
N TYR A 161 29.90 24.40 5.65
CA TYR A 161 31.12 25.16 5.97
C TYR A 161 32.28 24.25 6.38
N GLU A 162 33.49 24.80 6.42
CA GLU A 162 34.70 24.09 6.84
C GLU A 162 35.22 24.64 8.16
N VAL A 163 35.52 23.73 9.09
CA VAL A 163 36.07 24.04 10.41
C VAL A 163 37.41 23.34 10.53
N GLU A 164 38.41 24.01 11.11
CA GLU A 164 39.69 23.38 11.40
C GLU A 164 39.49 22.22 12.39
N ALA A 165 39.98 21.02 12.06
CA ALA A 165 39.90 19.89 12.96
C ALA A 165 40.87 20.10 14.14
N ALA A 166 40.35 20.68 15.23
CA ALA A 166 40.97 20.62 16.53
C ALA A 166 41.16 19.13 16.91
N ASP A 167 42.36 18.77 17.40
CA ASP A 167 42.67 17.44 17.90
C ASP A 167 41.97 17.19 19.24
N GLN A 168 40.64 17.00 19.21
CA GLN A 168 39.85 16.59 20.37
C GLN A 168 39.73 15.07 20.47
N GLU A 169 39.99 14.56 21.67
CA GLU A 169 40.02 13.14 21.98
C GLU A 169 38.63 12.48 21.86
N SER A 170 38.63 11.20 21.47
CA SER A 170 37.44 10.42 21.16
C SER A 170 36.45 10.30 22.33
N PRO A 171 35.22 10.85 22.23
CA PRO A 171 34.21 10.71 23.28
C PRO A 171 33.49 9.35 23.17
N ASN A 172 34.16 8.25 23.56
CA ASN A 172 33.47 7.03 24.00
C ASN A 172 34.42 6.05 24.73
N ALA A 173 34.54 6.22 26.05
CA ALA A 173 35.16 5.26 26.96
C ALA A 173 34.50 5.32 28.34
N GLU A 174 33.15 5.30 28.39
CA GLU A 174 32.41 5.24 29.66
C GLU A 174 32.75 3.97 30.44
N THR A 175 33.67 4.12 31.38
CA THR A 175 34.12 3.04 32.25
C THR A 175 33.08 2.84 33.34
N PHE A 176 32.40 1.70 33.32
CA PHE A 176 31.46 1.29 34.38
C PHE A 176 32.13 1.38 35.76
N LYS A 177 31.64 2.30 36.61
CA LYS A 177 32.03 2.40 38.02
C LYS A 177 30.90 1.90 38.92
N THR A 178 30.86 0.59 39.15
CA THR A 178 30.05 0.00 40.21
C THR A 178 30.67 0.33 41.57
N PRO A 179 29.92 0.85 42.55
CA PRO A 179 30.47 1.14 43.88
C PRO A 179 30.69 -0.16 44.67
N LEU A 180 31.79 -0.22 45.43
CA LEU A 180 32.00 -1.25 46.46
C LEU A 180 32.10 -0.61 47.85
N ALA A 181 31.42 -1.22 48.82
CA ALA A 181 31.63 -0.96 50.23
C ALA A 181 32.81 -1.81 50.76
N ALA A 182 33.38 -1.40 51.88
CA ALA A 182 34.61 -1.97 52.42
C ALA A 182 34.44 -3.36 53.08
N LYS A 183 35.49 -4.20 53.01
CA LYS A 183 36.34 -4.49 54.18
C LYS A 183 37.64 -5.25 53.86
N GLU A 184 38.48 -5.37 54.89
CA GLU A 184 39.78 -6.08 54.93
C GLU A 184 39.60 -7.63 54.82
N THR A 185 40.61 -8.52 54.73
CA THR A 185 42.05 -8.49 55.11
C THR A 185 42.98 -9.36 54.21
N ASP A 186 44.30 -9.25 54.48
CA ASP A 186 45.35 -10.30 54.40
C ASP A 186 45.98 -10.76 53.06
N THR A 187 47.05 -11.55 53.21
CA THR A 187 48.20 -11.78 52.30
C THR A 187 48.76 -13.21 52.47
N PRO A 188 49.83 -13.69 51.79
CA PRO A 188 50.32 -13.46 50.42
C PRO A 188 50.67 -14.78 49.66
N ASN A 189 51.35 -14.64 48.50
CA ASN A 189 52.45 -15.49 48.00
C ASN A 189 52.15 -16.81 47.23
N ALA A 190 52.59 -16.87 45.96
CA ALA A 190 53.21 -18.05 45.31
C ALA A 190 53.84 -17.75 43.93
N GLU A 191 55.18 -17.86 43.89
CA GLU A 191 56.19 -18.04 42.83
C GLU A 191 55.92 -18.15 41.29
N LYS A 192 57.03 -17.97 40.55
CA LYS A 192 57.23 -18.06 39.07
C LYS A 192 57.60 -19.51 38.66
N PRO A 193 58.26 -19.81 37.50
CA PRO A 193 58.22 -19.31 36.11
C PRO A 193 57.82 -20.46 35.11
N LYS A 194 57.82 -20.38 33.76
CA LYS A 194 59.01 -20.41 32.85
C LYS A 194 58.68 -20.39 31.34
N THR A 195 59.53 -19.66 30.60
CA THR A 195 60.08 -19.88 29.23
C THR A 195 59.22 -20.27 28.01
N LYS A 196 59.23 -19.34 27.04
CA LYS A 196 59.68 -19.47 25.62
C LYS A 196 59.13 -20.58 24.71
N ALA A 197 58.60 -20.14 23.56
CA ALA A 197 58.73 -20.81 22.26
C ALA A 197 59.27 -19.79 21.22
N PRO A 198 60.06 -20.21 20.21
CA PRO A 198 60.55 -19.34 19.15
C PRO A 198 59.71 -19.40 17.84
N SER A 199 60.18 -18.63 16.87
CA SER A 199 59.86 -18.51 15.44
C SER A 199 59.79 -19.83 14.63
N GLU A 200 59.38 -19.90 13.35
CA GLU A 200 59.41 -18.92 12.24
C GLU A 200 58.17 -18.98 11.31
N GLY A 201 58.05 -18.00 10.40
CA GLY A 201 57.16 -18.09 9.21
C GLY A 201 57.78 -18.91 8.08
N ASN A 202 57.05 -19.20 7.00
CA ASN A 202 57.09 -18.46 5.71
C ASN A 202 56.23 -19.24 4.65
N LYS A 203 55.91 -18.74 3.45
CA LYS A 203 56.47 -17.64 2.63
C LYS A 203 55.44 -17.06 1.64
N ALA A 204 55.75 -15.91 1.03
CA ALA A 204 55.06 -15.36 -0.15
C ALA A 204 55.51 -16.09 -1.46
N ALA A 205 55.20 -15.69 -2.70
CA ALA A 205 55.40 -14.38 -3.37
C ALA A 205 54.51 -14.27 -4.65
N THR A 206 54.66 -13.38 -5.66
CA THR A 206 55.75 -12.52 -6.21
C THR A 206 55.08 -11.47 -7.15
N ALA A 207 55.67 -10.40 -7.72
CA ALA A 207 56.98 -9.70 -7.73
C ALA A 207 56.71 -8.20 -8.10
N GLY A 208 57.61 -7.20 -8.02
CA GLY A 208 59.06 -7.09 -7.72
C GLY A 208 59.34 -5.68 -7.13
N THR A 209 60.29 -4.78 -7.51
CA THR A 209 61.65 -4.72 -8.13
C THR A 209 61.88 -3.21 -8.46
N SER A 210 63.04 -2.53 -8.42
CA SER A 210 64.47 -2.80 -8.07
C SER A 210 64.77 -2.49 -6.57
N SER A 211 65.97 -2.31 -5.98
CA SER A 211 67.36 -1.89 -6.33
C SER A 211 67.59 -0.38 -6.59
N GLU A 212 68.63 0.29 -6.03
CA GLU A 212 69.83 -0.25 -5.32
C GLU A 212 70.51 0.71 -4.29
N THR A 213 71.58 0.20 -3.68
CA THR A 213 72.47 0.69 -2.58
C THR A 213 73.27 1.98 -2.84
N ALA A 214 74.00 2.61 -1.89
CA ALA A 214 73.99 2.67 -0.40
C ALA A 214 75.15 3.58 0.10
N LEU A 215 75.28 3.67 1.43
CA LEU A 215 76.41 4.12 2.30
C LEU A 215 76.07 5.32 3.17
N ALA A 216 76.71 5.37 4.34
CA ALA A 216 76.44 6.31 5.41
C ALA A 216 77.72 6.96 5.89
N GLU A 217 77.63 8.21 6.35
CA GLU A 217 78.50 8.72 7.41
C GLU A 217 77.79 9.86 8.14
N SER A 218 78.06 9.98 9.44
CA SER A 218 77.47 11.01 10.30
C SER A 218 78.45 12.16 10.49
N ASN A 219 78.02 13.40 10.25
CA ASN A 219 78.69 14.55 10.85
C ASN A 219 77.73 15.72 11.13
N THR A 220 78.16 16.59 12.03
CA THR A 220 77.37 17.63 12.71
C THR A 220 76.85 18.75 11.80
N LEU A 221 75.69 19.30 12.19
CA LEU A 221 75.05 20.50 11.62
C LEU A 221 76.01 21.69 11.47
N PRO A 222 75.73 22.58 10.50
CA PRO A 222 75.35 23.94 10.90
C PRO A 222 73.94 24.35 10.42
N ASN A 223 73.44 25.41 11.02
CA ASN A 223 72.09 25.95 10.84
C ASN A 223 71.84 26.44 9.40
N ILE A 224 70.77 25.97 8.76
CA ILE A 224 70.17 26.56 7.55
C ILE A 224 68.66 26.59 7.78
N ASP A 225 68.04 27.76 7.58
CA ASP A 225 66.63 27.96 7.88
C ASP A 225 65.71 27.05 7.05
N VAL A 226 65.08 26.09 7.72
CA VAL A 226 63.99 25.32 7.14
C VAL A 226 62.79 26.26 7.00
N VAL A 227 62.58 26.77 5.78
CA VAL A 227 61.34 27.44 5.39
C VAL A 227 60.21 26.43 5.55
N GLY A 228 59.54 26.47 6.70
CA GLY A 228 58.50 25.53 7.06
C GLY A 228 57.36 25.60 6.06
N ILE A 229 57.16 24.53 5.30
CA ILE A 229 55.95 24.35 4.48
C ILE A 229 54.78 24.40 5.46
N PRO A 230 53.86 25.39 5.38
CA PRO A 230 52.84 25.58 6.39
C PRO A 230 51.92 24.35 6.41
N HIS A 231 51.87 23.69 7.56
CA HIS A 231 51.02 22.52 7.77
C HIS A 231 49.58 23.00 7.68
N ARG A 232 48.92 22.80 6.53
CA ARG A 232 47.52 23.19 6.34
C ARG A 232 46.69 22.50 7.42
N PRO A 233 45.87 23.24 8.20
CA PRO A 233 44.97 22.61 9.16
C PRO A 233 44.06 21.63 8.42
N LYS A 234 43.78 20.50 9.04
CA LYS A 234 42.91 19.47 8.46
C LYS A 234 41.48 19.99 8.50
N MET A 235 41.04 20.65 7.43
CA MET A 235 39.67 21.13 7.33
C MET A 235 38.69 19.96 7.36
N LYS A 236 37.70 20.06 8.25
CA LYS A 236 36.57 19.14 8.36
C LYS A 236 35.33 19.87 7.86
N GLN A 237 34.64 19.26 6.90
CA GLN A 237 33.33 19.77 6.47
C GLN A 237 32.29 19.51 7.57
N VAL A 238 31.59 20.58 7.93
CA VAL A 238 30.52 20.63 8.94
C VAL A 238 29.26 21.11 8.24
N TYR A 239 28.12 20.65 8.73
CA TYR A 239 26.81 20.96 8.21
C TYR A 239 25.84 21.35 9.33
N ARG A 240 24.94 22.24 8.99
CA ARG A 240 23.82 22.71 9.81
C ARG A 240 22.57 22.81 8.92
N GLY A 241 21.40 22.48 9.45
CA GLY A 241 20.15 22.43 8.68
C GLY A 241 19.25 21.23 9.01
N LEU A 242 18.19 21.05 8.22
CA LEU A 242 17.14 20.04 8.45
C LEU A 242 17.54 18.63 8.00
N ARG A 243 18.32 18.48 6.93
CA ARG A 243 18.50 17.17 6.28
C ARG A 243 19.43 16.24 7.05
N ILE A 244 18.96 15.01 7.31
CA ILE A 244 19.77 13.91 7.87
C ILE A 244 20.27 12.96 6.77
N GLY A 245 19.67 13.04 5.58
CA GLY A 245 19.97 12.21 4.43
C GLY A 245 19.47 12.85 3.14
N ASN A 246 19.33 12.06 2.08
CA ASN A 246 18.74 12.50 0.81
C ASN A 246 17.55 11.63 0.37
N GLY A 247 16.89 12.02 -0.72
CA GLY A 247 15.72 11.35 -1.28
C GLY A 247 15.90 9.87 -1.62
N GLN A 248 17.12 9.39 -1.90
CA GLN A 248 17.40 7.96 -2.07
C GLN A 248 17.32 7.17 -0.74
N GLN A 249 17.60 7.82 0.40
CA GLN A 249 17.63 7.20 1.72
C GLN A 249 16.27 7.22 2.44
N MET A 250 15.33 8.05 2.00
CA MET A 250 14.00 8.17 2.62
C MET A 250 13.20 6.87 2.50
N SER A 251 12.72 6.36 3.64
CA SER A 251 12.08 5.05 3.74
C SER A 251 10.79 4.93 2.90
N PRO A 252 10.43 3.72 2.41
CA PRO A 252 9.13 3.49 1.78
C PRO A 252 7.95 3.75 2.73
N GLY A 253 8.14 3.59 4.04
CA GLY A 253 7.13 3.86 5.06
C GLY A 253 6.77 5.34 5.13
N THR A 254 7.78 6.21 5.20
CA THR A 254 7.65 7.68 5.21
C THR A 254 6.85 8.19 4.01
N ARG A 255 7.20 7.70 2.81
CA ARG A 255 6.51 8.03 1.54
C ARG A 255 5.02 7.72 1.57
N VAL A 256 4.68 6.49 1.99
CA VAL A 256 3.29 6.03 2.05
C VAL A 256 2.53 6.74 3.17
N ALA A 257 3.19 7.02 4.30
CA ALA A 257 2.59 7.69 5.45
C ALA A 257 2.14 9.13 5.13
N ALA A 258 2.95 9.91 4.40
CA ALA A 258 2.60 11.28 4.01
C ALA A 258 1.28 11.32 3.20
N VAL A 259 1.19 10.52 2.13
CA VAL A 259 -0.01 10.44 1.27
C VAL A 259 -1.21 9.87 2.04
N ARG A 260 -0.98 8.85 2.87
CA ARG A 260 -2.02 8.22 3.71
C ARG A 260 -2.59 9.18 4.75
N ASN A 261 -1.76 10.00 5.36
CA ASN A 261 -2.20 10.93 6.39
C ASN A 261 -2.82 12.21 5.82
N LEU A 262 -2.41 12.66 4.63
CA LEU A 262 -3.16 13.67 3.85
C LEU A 262 -4.58 13.17 3.52
N LEU A 263 -4.68 11.95 2.96
CA LEU A 263 -5.99 11.34 2.66
C LEU A 263 -6.87 11.20 3.90
N LYS A 264 -6.30 10.91 5.08
CA LYS A 264 -7.04 10.77 6.35
C LYS A 264 -7.70 12.05 6.87
N MET A 265 -7.31 13.22 6.36
CA MET A 265 -8.06 14.45 6.62
C MET A 265 -9.45 14.37 5.96
N ALA A 266 -9.49 14.04 4.65
CA ALA A 266 -10.73 14.01 3.88
C ALA A 266 -11.55 12.72 4.05
N ILE A 267 -10.97 11.52 3.87
CA ILE A 267 -11.75 10.28 3.62
C ILE A 267 -12.75 9.92 4.73
N HIS A 268 -12.43 10.23 5.99
CA HIS A 268 -13.31 9.92 7.12
C HIS A 268 -14.66 10.66 7.04
N LYS A 269 -14.71 11.83 6.40
CA LYS A 269 -15.95 12.61 6.21
C LYS A 269 -16.89 11.99 5.18
N PHE A 270 -16.34 11.26 4.20
CA PHE A 270 -17.10 10.52 3.19
C PHE A 270 -17.42 9.08 3.63
N GLN A 271 -17.41 8.80 4.94
CA GLN A 271 -17.54 7.44 5.53
C GLN A 271 -16.53 6.44 4.94
N CYS A 272 -15.39 6.93 4.45
CA CYS A 272 -14.35 6.14 3.81
C CYS A 272 -13.12 5.97 4.74
N ARG A 273 -12.26 5.02 4.38
CA ARG A 273 -11.07 4.64 5.16
C ARG A 273 -9.94 4.17 4.24
N ASP A 274 -8.74 4.13 4.79
CA ASP A 274 -7.66 3.34 4.20
C ASP A 274 -7.89 1.83 4.39
N TYR A 275 -7.58 1.08 3.33
CA TYR A 275 -7.59 -0.37 3.29
C TYR A 275 -6.36 -0.88 2.51
N ASP A 276 -5.48 -1.61 3.18
CA ASP A 276 -4.31 -2.24 2.56
C ASP A 276 -4.77 -3.39 1.64
N ILE A 277 -4.42 -3.33 0.34
CA ILE A 277 -4.87 -4.31 -0.64
C ILE A 277 -4.19 -5.67 -0.38
N ASN A 278 -4.97 -6.75 -0.46
CA ASN A 278 -4.50 -8.14 -0.34
C ASN A 278 -3.30 -8.40 -1.28
N PRO A 279 -2.10 -8.74 -0.79
CA PRO A 279 -0.90 -8.96 -1.62
C PRO A 279 -0.97 -10.15 -2.60
N ARG A 280 -2.09 -10.90 -2.59
CA ARG A 280 -2.41 -11.94 -3.58
C ARG A 280 -3.16 -11.39 -4.78
N GLU A 281 -3.79 -10.22 -4.68
CA GLU A 281 -4.27 -9.49 -5.84
C GLU A 281 -3.08 -9.10 -6.72
N LYS A 282 -3.18 -9.40 -8.00
CA LYS A 282 -2.20 -9.03 -9.03
C LYS A 282 -2.94 -8.72 -10.30
N PHE A 283 -2.53 -7.68 -11.00
CA PHE A 283 -3.06 -7.41 -12.32
C PHE A 283 -2.74 -8.59 -13.26
N ARG A 284 -3.81 -9.21 -13.78
CA ARG A 284 -3.74 -10.39 -14.64
C ARG A 284 -4.46 -10.11 -15.95
N ILE A 285 -3.72 -10.31 -17.03
CA ILE A 285 -4.23 -10.32 -18.40
C ILE A 285 -4.27 -11.80 -18.82
N ARG A 286 -5.48 -12.33 -19.02
CA ARG A 286 -5.75 -13.75 -19.27
C ARG A 286 -5.06 -14.67 -18.25
N ASN A 287 -3.98 -15.35 -18.65
CA ASN A 287 -3.19 -16.27 -17.82
C ASN A 287 -1.83 -15.69 -17.36
N ILE A 288 -1.50 -14.45 -17.71
CA ILE A 288 -0.26 -13.76 -17.34
C ILE A 288 -0.52 -12.84 -16.15
N ASN A 289 0.16 -13.09 -15.03
CA ASN A 289 0.22 -12.15 -13.90
C ASN A 289 1.38 -11.19 -14.15
N LEU A 290 1.15 -9.88 -14.10
CA LEU A 290 2.18 -8.90 -14.40
C LEU A 290 3.08 -8.59 -13.18
N PRO A 291 4.41 -8.54 -13.36
CA PRO A 291 5.34 -8.28 -12.26
C PRO A 291 5.26 -6.83 -11.78
N SER A 292 5.56 -6.63 -10.49
CA SER A 292 5.68 -5.31 -9.82
C SER A 292 4.48 -4.36 -9.96
N THR A 293 3.32 -4.85 -10.42
CA THR A 293 2.06 -4.09 -10.33
C THR A 293 1.50 -4.26 -8.92
N PHE A 294 1.49 -3.18 -8.16
CA PHE A 294 0.84 -3.14 -6.85
C PHE A 294 0.43 -1.71 -6.48
N LEU A 295 -0.51 -1.62 -5.55
CA LEU A 295 -0.92 -0.40 -4.86
C LEU A 295 -0.58 -0.59 -3.38
N HIS A 296 -0.15 0.47 -2.70
CA HIS A 296 0.21 0.38 -1.28
C HIS A 296 -1.05 0.22 -0.42
N PHE A 297 -2.12 0.91 -0.79
CA PHE A 297 -3.46 0.80 -0.23
C PHE A 297 -4.48 1.40 -1.20
N CYS A 298 -5.75 1.32 -0.83
CA CYS A 298 -6.84 2.03 -1.48
C CYS A 298 -7.71 2.75 -0.44
N VAL A 299 -8.50 3.70 -0.93
CA VAL A 299 -9.67 4.24 -0.23
C VAL A 299 -10.85 3.32 -0.52
N ALA A 300 -11.46 2.82 0.54
CA ALA A 300 -12.66 1.99 0.50
C ALA A 300 -13.72 2.57 1.44
N LYS A 301 -15.00 2.34 1.12
CA LYS A 301 -16.14 2.86 1.87
C LYS A 301 -16.55 1.91 3.00
N MET A 302 -17.06 2.46 4.10
CA MET A 302 -17.66 1.65 5.16
C MET A 302 -19.12 1.30 4.79
N PRO A 303 -19.54 0.02 4.92
CA PRO A 303 -20.92 -0.37 4.69
C PRO A 303 -21.85 0.17 5.78
N SER A 304 -23.06 0.58 5.40
CA SER A 304 -24.05 1.19 6.31
C SER A 304 -24.60 0.21 7.35
N ASP A 305 -24.52 -1.12 7.14
CA ASP A 305 -24.87 -2.11 8.16
C ASP A 305 -23.78 -2.20 9.25
N PRO A 306 -24.08 -1.85 10.52
CA PRO A 306 -23.13 -1.94 11.60
C PRO A 306 -22.62 -3.37 11.89
N LYS A 307 -23.28 -4.43 11.40
CA LYS A 307 -22.75 -5.81 11.45
C LYS A 307 -21.56 -5.97 10.51
N LEU A 308 -21.69 -5.54 9.25
CA LEU A 308 -20.62 -5.59 8.23
C LEU A 308 -19.45 -4.68 8.64
N ALA A 309 -19.75 -3.48 9.13
CA ALA A 309 -18.74 -2.56 9.65
C ALA A 309 -17.94 -3.16 10.83
N ARG A 310 -18.60 -3.82 11.80
CA ARG A 310 -17.92 -4.53 12.90
C ARG A 310 -17.10 -5.74 12.42
N ALA A 311 -17.53 -6.42 11.35
CA ALA A 311 -16.75 -7.47 10.70
C ALA A 311 -15.52 -6.95 9.93
N ARG A 312 -15.33 -5.62 9.85
CA ARG A 312 -14.28 -4.94 9.07
C ARG A 312 -14.37 -5.22 7.56
N ILE A 313 -15.59 -5.43 7.08
CA ILE A 313 -15.92 -5.48 5.65
C ILE A 313 -15.97 -4.04 5.11
N VAL A 314 -15.58 -3.85 3.85
CA VAL A 314 -15.53 -2.57 3.13
C VAL A 314 -16.13 -2.68 1.75
N GLU A 315 -16.55 -1.56 1.18
CA GLU A 315 -17.14 -1.48 -0.16
C GLU A 315 -16.24 -0.71 -1.14
N GLY A 316 -16.26 -1.07 -2.42
CA GLY A 316 -15.51 -0.38 -3.49
C GLY A 316 -14.56 -1.31 -4.26
N PRO A 317 -13.29 -0.94 -4.50
CA PRO A 317 -12.58 0.27 -4.05
C PRO A 317 -13.02 1.56 -4.77
N LEU A 318 -12.73 2.72 -4.16
CA LEU A 318 -13.01 4.05 -4.74
C LEU A 318 -11.79 4.65 -5.44
N MET A 319 -10.62 4.60 -4.79
CA MET A 319 -9.39 5.24 -5.27
C MET A 319 -8.15 4.44 -4.81
N GLY A 320 -7.15 4.27 -5.68
CA GLY A 320 -5.87 3.65 -5.30
C GLY A 320 -4.81 4.64 -4.81
N VAL A 321 -3.75 4.12 -4.20
CA VAL A 321 -2.52 4.89 -3.94
C VAL A 321 -1.28 4.13 -4.40
N HIS A 322 -0.54 4.73 -5.32
CA HIS A 322 0.78 4.27 -5.76
C HIS A 322 1.85 5.31 -5.39
N SER A 323 2.97 4.87 -4.84
CA SER A 323 4.03 5.73 -4.32
C SER A 323 5.39 5.12 -4.65
N ARG A 324 6.26 5.87 -5.33
CA ARG A 324 7.54 5.35 -5.83
C ARG A 324 8.60 5.31 -4.75
N ILE A 325 9.28 4.17 -4.65
CA ILE A 325 10.58 4.10 -3.96
C ILE A 325 11.68 4.73 -4.81
N GLU A 326 11.47 4.77 -6.12
CA GLU A 326 12.34 5.42 -7.10
C GLU A 326 12.32 6.94 -6.94
N VAL A 327 13.48 7.54 -7.20
CA VAL A 327 13.69 9.01 -7.24
C VAL A 327 14.45 9.45 -8.50
N ARG A 328 14.66 8.52 -9.43
CA ARG A 328 15.21 8.76 -10.78
C ARG A 328 14.43 7.91 -11.78
N PHE A 329 14.01 8.54 -12.85
CA PHE A 329 13.14 7.99 -13.89
C PHE A 329 13.82 7.93 -15.26
N ARG A 330 14.84 8.76 -15.51
CA ARG A 330 15.64 8.74 -16.75
C ARG A 330 17.10 8.32 -16.48
N PRO A 331 17.79 7.70 -17.46
CA PRO A 331 19.23 7.49 -17.37
C PRO A 331 19.97 8.84 -17.49
N ARG A 332 21.04 9.01 -16.72
CA ARG A 332 21.80 10.27 -16.64
C ARG A 332 22.36 10.74 -17.99
N ASP A 333 22.82 9.78 -18.78
CA ASP A 333 23.55 10.00 -20.04
C ASP A 333 22.72 9.56 -21.27
N GLY A 334 21.41 9.36 -21.10
CA GLY A 334 20.53 8.75 -22.11
C GLY A 334 20.79 7.25 -22.39
N SER A 335 21.88 6.69 -21.84
CA SER A 335 22.31 5.31 -22.05
C SER A 335 21.37 4.28 -21.41
N THR A 336 21.02 3.22 -22.16
CA THR A 336 20.24 2.07 -21.68
C THR A 336 21.08 1.04 -20.90
N ASP A 337 22.23 1.45 -20.35
CA ASP A 337 23.10 0.57 -19.57
C ASP A 337 22.38 0.04 -18.30
N PRO A 338 22.32 -1.29 -18.07
CA PRO A 338 21.73 -1.87 -16.87
C PRO A 338 22.46 -1.54 -15.56
N ALA A 339 23.61 -0.85 -15.60
CA ALA A 339 24.26 -0.27 -14.43
C ALA A 339 23.62 1.05 -13.93
N ASN A 340 22.66 1.63 -14.66
CA ASN A 340 21.99 2.87 -14.24
C ASN A 340 20.92 2.65 -13.16
N ASP A 341 20.95 3.49 -12.11
CA ASP A 341 19.98 3.57 -11.00
C ASP A 341 18.50 3.84 -11.43
N SER A 342 18.24 4.08 -12.71
CA SER A 342 16.93 4.50 -13.23
C SER A 342 16.05 3.32 -13.66
N VAL A 343 14.89 3.16 -13.02
CA VAL A 343 13.90 2.11 -13.36
C VAL A 343 13.21 2.34 -14.73
N GLY A 344 13.20 3.58 -15.21
CA GLY A 344 12.73 3.97 -16.54
C GLY A 344 11.27 4.46 -16.58
N GLU A 345 11.04 5.65 -17.16
CA GLU A 345 9.71 6.27 -17.30
C GLU A 345 8.65 5.34 -17.93
N LYS A 346 9.06 4.53 -18.92
CA LYS A 346 8.19 3.57 -19.62
C LYS A 346 7.66 2.49 -18.67
N TYR A 347 8.49 2.03 -17.74
CA TYR A 347 8.09 1.07 -16.71
C TYR A 347 7.23 1.72 -15.63
N ASP A 348 7.48 2.99 -15.28
CA ASP A 348 6.64 3.69 -14.31
C ASP A 348 5.22 3.89 -14.82
N LEU A 349 5.05 4.36 -16.07
CA LEU A 349 3.73 4.42 -16.72
C LEU A 349 3.09 3.03 -16.81
N PHE A 350 3.87 1.99 -17.12
CA PHE A 350 3.36 0.62 -17.15
C PHE A 350 2.79 0.17 -15.79
N ARG A 351 3.46 0.49 -14.68
CA ARG A 351 2.93 0.25 -13.31
C ARG A 351 1.68 1.08 -13.03
N GLU A 352 1.68 2.35 -13.42
CA GLU A 352 0.59 3.29 -13.18
C GLU A 352 -0.72 2.84 -13.87
N VAL A 353 -0.64 2.52 -15.16
CA VAL A 353 -1.75 1.97 -15.96
C VAL A 353 -2.20 0.61 -15.41
N SER A 354 -1.26 -0.27 -15.08
CA SER A 354 -1.58 -1.60 -14.54
C SER A 354 -2.25 -1.53 -13.16
N GLY A 355 -1.91 -0.54 -12.33
CA GLY A 355 -2.57 -0.28 -11.05
C GLY A 355 -4.00 0.23 -11.20
N LEU A 356 -4.24 1.16 -12.14
CA LEU A 356 -5.59 1.66 -12.47
C LEU A 356 -6.48 0.55 -13.08
N LEU A 357 -5.94 -0.27 -13.98
CA LEU A 357 -6.65 -1.42 -14.54
C LEU A 357 -6.91 -2.51 -13.47
N MET A 358 -6.04 -2.67 -12.46
CA MET A 358 -6.29 -3.57 -11.33
C MET A 358 -7.51 -3.13 -10.51
N LEU A 359 -7.63 -1.83 -10.21
CA LEU A 359 -8.80 -1.26 -9.52
C LEU A 359 -10.07 -1.40 -10.36
N ALA A 360 -10.00 -1.10 -11.66
CA ALA A 360 -11.12 -1.28 -12.58
C ALA A 360 -11.60 -2.74 -12.60
N LYS A 361 -10.66 -3.70 -12.66
CA LYS A 361 -10.97 -5.14 -12.58
C LYS A 361 -11.47 -5.61 -11.21
N GLN A 362 -11.16 -4.89 -10.12
CA GLN A 362 -11.78 -5.15 -8.82
C GLN A 362 -13.22 -4.63 -8.80
N ARG A 363 -13.46 -3.37 -9.19
CA ARG A 363 -14.79 -2.75 -9.28
C ARG A 363 -15.72 -3.52 -10.23
N ALA A 364 -15.19 -4.05 -11.33
CA ALA A 364 -15.92 -4.86 -12.30
C ALA A 364 -16.52 -6.17 -11.73
N ARG A 365 -16.04 -6.66 -10.57
CA ARG A 365 -16.58 -7.84 -9.85
C ARG A 365 -17.94 -7.58 -9.20
N GLU A 366 -18.45 -6.35 -9.21
CA GLU A 366 -19.81 -6.05 -8.74
C GLU A 366 -20.85 -6.96 -9.42
N GLY A 367 -21.75 -7.53 -8.62
CA GLY A 367 -22.76 -8.50 -9.06
C GLY A 367 -22.21 -9.89 -9.44
N GLN A 368 -20.90 -10.07 -9.56
CA GLN A 368 -20.29 -11.36 -9.87
C GLN A 368 -20.14 -12.21 -8.61
N THR A 369 -20.32 -13.53 -8.75
CA THR A 369 -19.96 -14.50 -7.70
C THR A 369 -18.68 -15.22 -8.08
N GLN A 370 -17.79 -15.41 -7.11
CA GLN A 370 -16.56 -16.16 -7.35
C GLN A 370 -16.90 -17.63 -7.64
N SER A 371 -16.37 -18.19 -8.73
CA SER A 371 -16.45 -19.63 -8.99
C SER A 371 -15.95 -20.44 -7.79
N LYS A 372 -16.72 -21.46 -7.42
CA LYS A 372 -16.31 -22.50 -6.46
C LYS A 372 -15.41 -23.55 -7.11
N GLU A 373 -15.52 -23.72 -8.42
CA GLU A 373 -14.78 -24.73 -9.20
C GLU A 373 -13.52 -24.16 -9.86
N PRO A 374 -12.49 -24.98 -10.10
CA PRO A 374 -11.25 -24.52 -10.75
C PRO A 374 -11.45 -24.21 -12.24
N ASN A 375 -11.31 -22.94 -12.63
CA ASN A 375 -11.26 -22.50 -14.03
C ASN A 375 -10.16 -23.23 -14.84
N GLN A 376 -10.23 -23.15 -16.17
CA GLN A 376 -9.32 -23.82 -17.12
C GLN A 376 -7.81 -23.62 -16.82
N ASP A 377 -7.39 -22.46 -16.31
CA ASP A 377 -6.00 -22.18 -15.92
C ASP A 377 -5.49 -23.05 -14.75
N HIS A 378 -6.41 -23.62 -13.96
CA HIS A 378 -6.14 -24.54 -12.86
C HIS A 378 -6.17 -26.02 -13.29
N TRP A 379 -5.93 -26.32 -14.57
CA TRP A 379 -5.95 -27.69 -15.12
C TRP A 379 -5.10 -28.70 -14.32
N TRP A 380 -4.05 -28.25 -13.64
CA TRP A 380 -3.16 -29.07 -12.79
C TRP A 380 -3.81 -29.54 -11.47
N ALA A 381 -5.00 -29.04 -11.17
CA ALA A 381 -5.86 -29.44 -10.06
C ALA A 381 -7.13 -30.20 -10.51
N THR A 382 -7.33 -30.40 -11.82
CA THR A 382 -8.49 -31.13 -12.40
C THR A 382 -8.11 -32.26 -13.36
N ARG A 383 -6.93 -32.21 -13.98
CA ARG A 383 -6.37 -33.33 -14.77
C ARG A 383 -5.65 -34.33 -13.88
N HIS A 384 -5.70 -35.60 -14.30
CA HIS A 384 -4.98 -36.69 -13.66
C HIS A 384 -3.46 -36.47 -13.76
N ARG A 385 -2.71 -36.89 -12.74
CA ARG A 385 -1.24 -36.81 -12.73
C ARG A 385 -0.65 -38.10 -13.27
N TRP A 386 0.52 -38.01 -13.92
CA TRP A 386 1.23 -39.18 -14.41
C TRP A 386 1.55 -40.14 -13.24
N GLY A 387 1.19 -41.42 -13.40
CA GLY A 387 1.31 -42.44 -12.35
C GLY A 387 0.31 -42.33 -11.18
N GLY A 388 -0.63 -41.38 -11.20
CA GLY A 388 -1.62 -41.17 -10.13
C GLY A 388 -3.06 -41.47 -10.57
N GLY A 389 -3.87 -41.95 -9.63
CA GLY A 389 -5.30 -42.18 -9.83
C GLY A 389 -6.15 -40.89 -9.98
N PRO A 390 -7.46 -41.02 -10.22
CA PRO A 390 -8.37 -39.90 -10.44
C PRO A 390 -8.34 -38.86 -9.30
N THR A 391 -7.68 -37.74 -9.56
CA THR A 391 -7.53 -36.66 -8.58
C THR A 391 -8.79 -35.79 -8.54
N ARG A 392 -9.71 -36.04 -7.60
CA ARG A 392 -10.89 -35.18 -7.41
C ARG A 392 -10.51 -33.92 -6.62
N TRP A 393 -11.18 -32.81 -6.93
CA TRP A 393 -10.87 -31.52 -6.32
C TRP A 393 -11.10 -31.53 -4.81
N GLY A 394 -10.10 -31.11 -4.04
CA GLY A 394 -10.19 -31.07 -2.58
C GLY A 394 -10.10 -32.43 -1.86
N GLN A 395 -9.90 -33.53 -2.59
CA GLN A 395 -9.62 -34.86 -2.03
C GLN A 395 -8.14 -34.97 -1.60
N LEU A 396 -7.82 -35.70 -0.52
CA LEU A 396 -6.42 -36.10 -0.25
C LEU A 396 -6.08 -37.37 -1.03
N ALA A 397 -4.80 -37.56 -1.37
CA ALA A 397 -4.30 -38.82 -1.93
C ALA A 397 -4.48 -40.05 -1.01
N CYS A 398 -4.86 -39.84 0.27
CA CYS A 398 -5.18 -40.90 1.23
C CYS A 398 -6.68 -40.94 1.64
N GLU A 399 -7.54 -40.06 1.10
CA GLU A 399 -8.99 -40.17 1.30
C GLU A 399 -9.54 -41.26 0.35
N VAL A 400 -9.40 -42.52 0.76
CA VAL A 400 -10.09 -43.65 0.13
C VAL A 400 -11.50 -43.72 0.71
N PHE A 401 -12.53 -43.86 -0.14
CA PHE A 401 -13.88 -44.18 0.33
C PHE A 401 -13.95 -45.67 0.65
N GLU A 402 -14.67 -46.08 1.70
CA GLU A 402 -14.83 -47.52 2.02
C GLU A 402 -15.40 -48.31 0.83
N ASP A 403 -16.24 -47.68 0.01
CA ASP A 403 -16.77 -48.29 -1.22
C ASP A 403 -15.66 -48.71 -2.19
N ASP A 404 -14.58 -47.92 -2.24
CA ASP A 404 -13.47 -48.05 -3.17
C ASP A 404 -12.24 -48.71 -2.50
N ASP A 405 -12.45 -49.46 -1.40
CA ASP A 405 -11.44 -50.28 -0.73
C ASP A 405 -10.98 -51.45 -1.65
N PRO A 406 -9.69 -51.53 -2.02
CA PRO A 406 -9.18 -52.59 -2.90
C PRO A 406 -9.03 -53.96 -2.21
N SER A 407 -9.30 -54.07 -0.91
CA SER A 407 -9.32 -55.36 -0.19
C SER A 407 -10.66 -56.10 -0.29
N TRP A 408 -11.75 -55.42 -0.62
CA TRP A 408 -13.08 -56.03 -0.72
C TRP A 408 -13.27 -56.75 -2.06
N SER A 409 -13.90 -57.92 -2.03
CA SER A 409 -14.36 -58.56 -3.27
C SER A 409 -15.54 -57.78 -3.89
N PRO A 410 -15.80 -57.90 -5.21
CA PRO A 410 -16.94 -57.22 -5.85
C PRO A 410 -18.29 -57.60 -5.24
N GLU A 411 -18.46 -58.83 -4.78
CA GLU A 411 -19.66 -59.33 -4.12
C GLU A 411 -19.80 -58.75 -2.69
N GLU A 412 -18.71 -58.72 -1.93
CA GLU A 412 -18.67 -58.12 -0.60
C GLU A 412 -18.95 -56.62 -0.63
N ARG A 413 -18.43 -55.89 -1.63
CA ARG A 413 -18.76 -54.48 -1.89
C ARG A 413 -20.26 -54.28 -2.08
N LEU A 414 -20.94 -55.17 -2.82
CA LEU A 414 -22.40 -55.11 -2.99
C LEU A 414 -23.15 -55.41 -1.70
N LEU A 415 -22.70 -56.40 -0.92
CA LEU A 415 -23.29 -56.75 0.38
C LEU A 415 -23.17 -55.61 1.41
N GLN A 416 -22.03 -54.92 1.45
CA GLN A 416 -21.85 -53.76 2.35
C GLN A 416 -22.72 -52.57 1.93
N LEU A 417 -22.91 -52.35 0.61
CA LEU A 417 -23.82 -51.32 0.10
C LEU A 417 -25.29 -51.62 0.46
N ASP A 418 -25.76 -52.84 0.21
CA ASP A 418 -27.12 -53.31 0.58
C ASP A 418 -27.36 -53.24 2.10
N LYS A 419 -26.36 -53.61 2.90
CA LYS A 419 -26.41 -53.47 4.36
C LYS A 419 -26.55 -52.01 4.80
N ARG A 420 -25.87 -51.06 4.14
CA ARG A 420 -26.01 -49.64 4.44
C ARG A 420 -27.35 -49.05 3.99
N THR A 421 -27.88 -49.41 2.81
CA THR A 421 -29.21 -48.92 2.38
C THR A 421 -30.30 -49.39 3.34
N LYS A 422 -30.24 -50.64 3.82
CA LYS A 422 -31.14 -51.17 4.85
C LYS A 422 -31.05 -50.40 6.17
N VAL A 423 -29.84 -50.11 6.67
CA VAL A 423 -29.65 -49.29 7.88
C VAL A 423 -30.15 -47.84 7.69
N GLU A 424 -30.02 -47.27 6.49
CA GLU A 424 -30.53 -45.93 6.20
C GLU A 424 -32.06 -45.91 6.05
N GLU A 425 -32.67 -46.96 5.50
CA GLU A 425 -34.12 -47.17 5.51
C GLU A 425 -34.67 -47.38 6.90
N GLU A 426 -34.03 -48.22 7.73
CA GLU A 426 -34.40 -48.42 9.13
C GLU A 426 -34.32 -47.11 9.90
N ARG A 427 -33.26 -46.32 9.72
CA ARG A 427 -33.15 -45.00 10.33
C ARG A 427 -34.25 -44.05 9.87
N LYS A 428 -34.58 -44.02 8.58
CA LYS A 428 -35.71 -43.21 8.06
C LYS A 428 -37.03 -43.66 8.67
N ARG A 429 -37.24 -44.98 8.86
CA ARG A 429 -38.41 -45.51 9.57
C ARG A 429 -38.42 -45.12 11.05
N THR A 430 -37.28 -45.12 11.75
CA THR A 430 -37.24 -44.66 13.16
C THR A 430 -37.44 -43.16 13.30
N ASP A 431 -36.92 -42.34 12.41
CA ASP A 431 -37.09 -40.88 12.44
C ASP A 431 -38.56 -40.50 12.10
N VAL A 432 -39.22 -41.23 11.19
CA VAL A 432 -40.66 -41.12 10.91
C VAL A 432 -41.52 -41.63 12.08
N LEU A 433 -41.13 -42.73 12.73
CA LEU A 433 -41.83 -43.22 13.93
C LEU A 433 -41.69 -42.26 15.11
N ALA A 434 -40.51 -41.68 15.33
CA ALA A 434 -40.26 -40.71 16.40
C ALA A 434 -41.12 -39.46 16.23
N THR A 435 -41.13 -38.87 15.02
CA THR A 435 -41.97 -37.72 14.69
C THR A 435 -43.46 -38.04 14.78
N ALA A 436 -43.89 -39.25 14.41
CA ALA A 436 -45.26 -39.71 14.63
C ALA A 436 -45.60 -39.91 16.12
N THR A 437 -44.66 -40.33 16.97
CA THR A 437 -44.90 -40.45 18.42
C THR A 437 -44.92 -39.11 19.14
N ASP A 438 -44.15 -38.11 18.71
CA ASP A 438 -44.25 -36.74 19.27
C ASP A 438 -45.64 -36.15 18.99
N LEU A 439 -46.14 -36.29 17.76
CA LEU A 439 -47.48 -35.80 17.37
C LEU A 439 -48.63 -36.45 18.17
N ASN A 440 -48.49 -37.72 18.57
CA ASN A 440 -49.51 -38.44 19.34
C ASN A 440 -49.44 -38.22 20.87
N ASN A 441 -48.36 -37.61 21.38
CA ASN A 441 -48.19 -37.36 22.83
C ASN A 441 -48.48 -35.90 23.25
N LEU A 442 -48.84 -35.03 22.30
CA LEU A 442 -49.26 -33.64 22.58
C LEU A 442 -50.57 -33.62 23.39
N LYS A 443 -50.52 -33.09 24.61
CA LYS A 443 -51.72 -32.76 25.38
C LYS A 443 -52.33 -31.46 24.87
N PRO A 444 -53.66 -31.30 24.88
CA PRO A 444 -54.31 -30.09 24.39
C PRO A 444 -54.00 -28.83 25.22
N GLU A 445 -53.48 -28.98 26.45
CA GLU A 445 -53.12 -27.88 27.35
C GLU A 445 -51.85 -27.13 26.91
N ASP A 446 -50.91 -27.80 26.23
CA ASP A 446 -49.63 -27.20 25.80
C ASP A 446 -49.78 -26.19 24.65
N LEU A 447 -50.95 -26.14 23.99
CA LEU A 447 -51.22 -25.26 22.84
C LEU A 447 -51.65 -23.83 23.22
N ILE A 448 -51.90 -23.53 24.49
CA ILE A 448 -52.47 -22.23 24.93
C ILE A 448 -51.43 -21.32 25.62
N SER A 449 -50.32 -21.87 26.13
CA SER A 449 -49.27 -21.12 26.84
C SER A 449 -48.30 -20.34 25.94
N ALA A 450 -48.80 -19.78 24.82
CA ALA A 450 -48.02 -19.07 23.82
C ALA A 450 -47.92 -17.54 24.06
N ASN A 451 -47.77 -17.11 25.31
CA ASN A 451 -47.58 -15.68 25.67
C ASN A 451 -46.99 -15.48 27.09
N ALA A 452 -45.65 -15.42 27.22
CA ALA A 452 -44.94 -14.56 28.19
C ALA A 452 -43.40 -14.68 28.14
N SER A 453 -42.73 -13.52 28.24
CA SER A 453 -41.46 -13.25 28.96
C SER A 453 -40.28 -14.26 28.99
N SER A 454 -39.19 -13.86 28.32
CA SER A 454 -37.83 -13.61 28.89
C SER A 454 -36.93 -14.72 29.48
N GLU A 455 -35.64 -14.55 29.13
CA GLU A 455 -34.41 -14.76 29.94
C GLU A 455 -33.77 -16.16 30.17
N ASN A 456 -32.46 -16.20 29.86
CA ASN A 456 -31.35 -16.78 30.62
C ASN A 456 -31.59 -18.03 31.51
N GLU A 457 -31.49 -19.23 30.94
CA GLU A 457 -30.73 -20.31 31.60
C GLU A 457 -29.67 -20.89 30.65
N ARG A 458 -28.43 -21.00 31.15
CA ARG A 458 -27.38 -21.82 30.52
C ARG A 458 -27.74 -23.29 30.72
N PRO A 459 -27.83 -24.13 29.66
CA PRO A 459 -28.00 -25.56 29.84
C PRO A 459 -26.85 -26.16 30.67
N LYS A 460 -27.17 -26.54 31.92
CA LYS A 460 -26.20 -27.17 32.83
C LYS A 460 -25.71 -28.47 32.17
N LYS A 461 -24.38 -28.62 32.05
CA LYS A 461 -23.71 -29.69 31.29
C LYS A 461 -23.94 -31.06 31.94
N LYS A 462 -25.13 -31.66 31.70
CA LYS A 462 -25.51 -32.98 32.20
C LYS A 462 -24.51 -34.00 31.65
N LYS A 463 -23.71 -34.59 32.55
CA LYS A 463 -22.67 -35.57 32.22
C LYS A 463 -23.31 -36.87 31.75
N LYS A 464 -23.71 -36.93 30.46
CA LYS A 464 -24.10 -38.20 29.82
C LYS A 464 -22.90 -39.16 29.88
N GLY A 465 -23.20 -40.46 29.99
CA GLY A 465 -22.21 -41.49 30.26
C GLY A 465 -21.07 -41.56 29.25
N ASP A 466 -19.97 -42.14 29.71
CA ASP A 466 -18.88 -42.62 28.86
C ASP A 466 -19.43 -43.81 28.07
N ASP A 467 -19.58 -43.63 26.75
CA ASP A 467 -20.15 -44.61 25.82
C ASP A 467 -19.44 -44.45 24.46
N ASP A 468 -19.37 -45.53 23.69
CA ASP A 468 -18.15 -45.89 22.96
C ASP A 468 -17.68 -44.82 21.94
N SER A 469 -16.42 -44.39 22.07
CA SER A 469 -15.81 -43.36 21.19
C SER A 469 -15.24 -43.94 19.88
N LYS A 470 -15.78 -45.09 19.45
CA LYS A 470 -15.47 -45.76 18.17
C LYS A 470 -16.48 -45.31 17.09
N ASP A 471 -16.10 -45.49 15.82
CA ASP A 471 -16.94 -45.19 14.65
C ASP A 471 -17.56 -43.78 14.56
N LYS A 472 -16.74 -42.74 14.83
CA LYS A 472 -16.90 -41.47 14.12
C LYS A 472 -16.49 -41.61 12.65
N ALA A 473 -17.34 -42.28 11.89
CA ALA A 473 -17.22 -42.37 10.44
C ALA A 473 -17.35 -40.97 9.81
N GLU A 474 -16.31 -40.51 9.12
CA GLU A 474 -16.37 -39.26 8.36
C GLU A 474 -17.09 -39.50 7.03
N TYR A 475 -17.99 -38.58 6.67
CA TYR A 475 -18.73 -38.63 5.40
C TYR A 475 -18.39 -37.40 4.55
N LYS A 476 -18.18 -37.62 3.25
CA LYS A 476 -17.85 -36.59 2.27
C LYS A 476 -18.54 -36.94 0.95
N ASP A 477 -19.18 -35.96 0.33
CA ASP A 477 -19.94 -36.12 -0.93
C ASP A 477 -20.95 -37.29 -0.88
N GLY A 478 -21.57 -37.52 0.30
CA GLY A 478 -22.52 -38.59 0.57
C GLY A 478 -21.91 -39.98 0.85
N ARG A 479 -20.58 -40.15 0.75
CA ARG A 479 -19.89 -41.44 0.94
C ARG A 479 -19.10 -41.49 2.24
N ARG A 480 -18.96 -42.68 2.82
CA ARG A 480 -18.14 -42.94 4.03
C ARG A 480 -16.66 -43.03 3.66
N LEU A 481 -15.83 -42.21 4.28
CA LEU A 481 -14.36 -42.33 4.20
C LEU A 481 -13.91 -43.57 4.96
N MET A 482 -12.94 -44.29 4.41
CA MET A 482 -12.18 -45.29 5.13
C MET A 482 -11.45 -44.61 6.30
N PHE A 483 -11.46 -45.24 7.49
CA PHE A 483 -10.69 -44.77 8.62
C PHE A 483 -9.17 -44.98 8.39
N THR A 484 -8.53 -44.03 7.70
CA THR A 484 -7.08 -43.93 7.67
C THR A 484 -6.59 -43.17 8.91
N ALA A 485 -5.76 -43.80 9.74
CA ALA A 485 -5.22 -43.15 10.95
C ALA A 485 -4.51 -41.82 10.58
N PRO A 486 -4.94 -40.68 11.13
CA PRO A 486 -4.53 -39.38 10.62
C PRO A 486 -3.02 -39.14 10.79
N ILE A 487 -2.31 -38.99 9.66
CA ILE A 487 -0.88 -38.68 9.64
C ILE A 487 -0.67 -37.39 10.44
N ARG A 488 0.02 -37.50 11.59
CA ARG A 488 -0.06 -36.56 12.73
C ARG A 488 0.45 -35.12 12.49
N ARG A 489 0.78 -34.74 11.25
CA ARG A 489 1.33 -33.43 10.88
C ARG A 489 0.35 -32.69 9.99
N LYS A 490 -0.36 -31.70 10.55
CA LYS A 490 -1.32 -30.84 9.84
C LYS A 490 -0.75 -30.27 8.52
N TRP A 491 0.50 -29.79 8.53
CA TRP A 491 1.16 -29.26 7.34
C TRP A 491 1.33 -30.30 6.22
N TYR A 492 1.48 -31.59 6.55
CA TYR A 492 1.61 -32.67 5.57
C TYR A 492 0.24 -33.02 4.95
N GLN A 493 -0.82 -33.00 5.77
CA GLN A 493 -2.20 -33.10 5.30
C GLN A 493 -2.59 -31.90 4.43
N GLU A 494 -2.02 -30.72 4.67
CA GLU A 494 -2.22 -29.53 3.84
C GLU A 494 -1.38 -29.57 2.56
N TRP A 495 -0.15 -30.08 2.60
CA TRP A 495 0.72 -30.27 1.43
C TRP A 495 0.21 -31.35 0.46
N THR A 496 -0.40 -32.43 0.98
CA THR A 496 -1.02 -33.49 0.16
C THR A 496 -2.37 -33.10 -0.44
N ARG A 497 -2.98 -31.97 -0.04
CA ARG A 497 -4.21 -31.43 -0.63
C ARG A 497 -3.88 -30.64 -1.90
N VAL A 498 -3.98 -31.28 -3.07
CA VAL A 498 -3.97 -30.57 -4.35
C VAL A 498 -5.20 -29.66 -4.43
N ARG A 499 -4.98 -28.35 -4.30
CA ARG A 499 -5.98 -27.30 -4.41
C ARG A 499 -5.41 -26.16 -5.26
N PRO A 500 -6.25 -25.44 -6.03
CA PRO A 500 -5.86 -24.16 -6.63
C PRO A 500 -5.26 -23.21 -5.59
N ASN A 501 -4.45 -22.26 -6.05
CA ASN A 501 -4.08 -21.12 -5.21
C ASN A 501 -5.36 -20.44 -4.68
N SER A 502 -5.30 -19.91 -3.45
CA SER A 502 -6.40 -19.11 -2.91
C SER A 502 -6.79 -18.00 -3.89
N PRO A 503 -8.08 -17.63 -3.97
CA PRO A 503 -8.54 -16.59 -4.88
C PRO A 503 -7.80 -15.26 -4.68
N THR A 504 -7.75 -14.46 -5.73
CA THR A 504 -7.28 -13.06 -5.66
C THR A 504 -8.33 -12.14 -5.05
N TRP A 505 -9.59 -12.61 -4.97
CA TRP A 505 -10.69 -11.93 -4.31
C TRP A 505 -10.42 -11.90 -2.80
N ASP A 506 -10.41 -10.70 -2.23
CA ASP A 506 -10.47 -10.48 -0.78
C ASP A 506 -11.90 -10.67 -0.28
N GLU A 507 -12.07 -11.51 0.74
CA GLU A 507 -13.35 -11.84 1.40
C GLU A 507 -13.95 -10.66 2.18
N LYS A 508 -13.16 -9.61 2.45
CA LYS A 508 -13.62 -8.38 3.14
C LYS A 508 -14.10 -7.30 2.19
N PHE A 509 -13.98 -7.49 0.87
CA PHE A 509 -14.48 -6.53 -0.12
C PHE A 509 -15.87 -6.93 -0.63
N ILE A 510 -16.82 -6.00 -0.48
CA ILE A 510 -18.03 -5.95 -1.30
C ILE A 510 -17.68 -5.10 -2.53
N TYR A 511 -17.38 -5.76 -3.65
CA TYR A 511 -16.98 -5.09 -4.88
C TYR A 511 -18.13 -4.26 -5.44
N ARG A 512 -17.91 -2.96 -5.64
CA ARG A 512 -18.89 -2.01 -6.19
C ARG A 512 -18.24 -0.94 -7.07
N ARG A 513 -18.91 -0.55 -8.16
CA ARG A 513 -18.53 0.56 -9.06
C ARG A 513 -19.00 1.91 -8.53
N ILE A 514 -18.76 2.18 -7.24
CA ILE A 514 -19.18 3.42 -6.54
C ILE A 514 -18.71 4.64 -7.34
N GLY A 515 -19.63 5.55 -7.66
CA GLY A 515 -19.38 6.76 -8.44
C GLY A 515 -19.42 6.61 -9.96
N MET A 516 -19.71 5.44 -10.53
CA MET A 516 -19.95 5.26 -11.98
C MET A 516 -21.05 6.23 -12.44
N ALA A 517 -20.88 6.89 -13.58
CA ALA A 517 -21.75 8.00 -14.01
C ALA A 517 -23.05 7.52 -14.68
N ASP A 518 -22.94 6.52 -15.55
CA ASP A 518 -24.01 5.95 -16.35
C ASP A 518 -23.72 4.45 -16.54
N PRO A 519 -24.45 3.57 -15.85
CA PRO A 519 -24.28 2.13 -15.98
C PRO A 519 -24.61 1.57 -17.37
N GLU A 520 -25.52 2.20 -18.12
CA GLU A 520 -25.93 1.73 -19.45
C GLU A 520 -24.85 1.98 -20.51
N GLN A 521 -24.05 3.04 -20.33
CA GLN A 521 -22.90 3.34 -21.18
C GLN A 521 -21.66 2.48 -20.93
N GLY A 522 -21.64 1.65 -19.88
CA GLY A 522 -20.55 0.68 -19.63
C GLY A 522 -19.18 1.27 -19.27
N TRP A 523 -19.06 2.60 -19.13
CA TRP A 523 -17.81 3.31 -18.79
C TRP A 523 -17.66 3.52 -17.28
N ASP A 524 -16.54 3.03 -16.72
CA ASP A 524 -16.15 3.30 -15.33
C ASP A 524 -15.00 4.34 -15.27
N ASP A 525 -15.05 5.23 -14.28
CA ASP A 525 -14.08 6.30 -14.02
C ASP A 525 -13.32 5.97 -12.73
N VAL A 526 -12.05 5.55 -12.86
CA VAL A 526 -11.23 5.04 -11.76
C VAL A 526 -10.10 6.01 -11.43
N TYR A 527 -9.89 6.27 -10.14
CA TYR A 527 -8.97 7.31 -9.66
C TYR A 527 -7.80 6.72 -8.84
N MET A 528 -6.67 7.41 -8.84
CA MET A 528 -5.49 7.06 -8.06
C MET A 528 -4.69 8.31 -7.66
N LEU A 529 -4.19 8.35 -6.43
CA LEU A 529 -3.08 9.24 -6.07
C LEU A 529 -1.74 8.57 -6.40
N SER A 530 -0.91 9.34 -7.09
CA SER A 530 0.32 8.90 -7.73
C SER A 530 1.46 9.75 -7.19
N ALA A 531 2.25 9.20 -6.28
CA ALA A 531 3.26 9.93 -5.52
C ALA A 531 4.70 9.57 -5.94
N ALA A 532 5.58 10.56 -5.95
CA ALA A 532 7.01 10.44 -6.25
C ALA A 532 7.77 11.54 -5.49
N ASN A 533 8.95 11.23 -4.96
CA ASN A 533 9.72 12.16 -4.12
C ASN A 533 8.88 12.67 -2.92
N HIS A 534 8.69 13.98 -2.80
CA HIS A 534 7.74 14.63 -1.87
C HIS A 534 6.51 15.21 -2.57
N HIS A 535 6.29 14.86 -3.84
CA HIS A 535 5.17 15.34 -4.65
C HIS A 535 4.10 14.25 -4.88
N VAL A 536 2.88 14.67 -5.19
CA VAL A 536 1.76 13.81 -5.58
C VAL A 536 1.06 14.41 -6.80
N CYS A 537 0.73 13.59 -7.81
CA CYS A 537 -0.27 13.93 -8.82
C CYS A 537 -1.52 13.06 -8.64
N MET A 538 -2.66 13.54 -9.11
CA MET A 538 -3.86 12.71 -9.24
C MET A 538 -3.96 12.17 -10.66
N VAL A 539 -4.41 10.93 -10.78
CA VAL A 539 -4.55 10.21 -12.04
C VAL A 539 -5.95 9.62 -12.14
N LYS A 540 -6.53 9.71 -13.32
CA LYS A 540 -7.83 9.15 -13.67
C LYS A 540 -7.69 8.25 -14.89
N LEU A 541 -8.45 7.17 -14.92
CA LEU A 541 -8.65 6.30 -16.07
C LEU A 541 -10.15 6.13 -16.32
N SER A 542 -10.66 6.55 -17.48
CA SER A 542 -11.93 6.05 -17.99
C SER A 542 -11.68 4.76 -18.77
N VAL A 543 -12.41 3.69 -18.45
CA VAL A 543 -12.31 2.39 -19.15
C VAL A 543 -13.69 1.78 -19.37
N HIS A 544 -13.92 1.26 -20.58
CA HIS A 544 -15.16 0.58 -20.93
C HIS A 544 -15.13 -0.90 -20.53
N GLU A 545 -16.27 -1.48 -20.15
CA GLU A 545 -16.32 -2.88 -19.72
C GLU A 545 -15.90 -3.88 -20.82
N ASN A 546 -16.05 -3.55 -22.11
CA ASN A 546 -15.51 -4.37 -23.20
C ASN A 546 -13.99 -4.52 -23.13
N TYR A 547 -13.26 -3.47 -22.72
CA TYR A 547 -11.82 -3.53 -22.54
C TYR A 547 -11.45 -4.48 -21.39
N LEU A 548 -12.15 -4.36 -20.26
CA LEU A 548 -11.93 -5.24 -19.10
C LEU A 548 -12.25 -6.70 -19.42
N GLN A 549 -13.32 -6.97 -20.17
CA GLN A 549 -13.67 -8.31 -20.63
C GLN A 549 -12.65 -8.85 -21.64
N TRP A 550 -12.19 -8.04 -22.60
CA TRP A 550 -11.16 -8.42 -23.56
C TRP A 550 -9.84 -8.81 -22.87
N LEU A 551 -9.44 -8.12 -21.80
CA LEU A 551 -8.28 -8.52 -20.97
C LEU A 551 -8.43 -9.89 -20.28
N GLU A 552 -9.62 -10.49 -20.25
CA GLU A 552 -9.90 -11.80 -19.64
C GLU A 552 -10.16 -12.90 -20.69
N THR A 553 -11.02 -12.62 -21.66
CA THR A 553 -11.50 -13.60 -22.66
C THR A 553 -10.82 -13.48 -24.02
N GLY A 554 -10.34 -12.28 -24.37
CA GLY A 554 -9.95 -11.89 -25.73
C GLY A 554 -11.12 -11.48 -26.63
N GLU A 555 -12.33 -11.31 -26.08
CA GLU A 555 -13.54 -10.96 -26.82
C GLU A 555 -14.37 -9.89 -26.09
N THR A 556 -14.86 -8.91 -26.85
CA THR A 556 -15.79 -7.87 -26.40
C THR A 556 -17.25 -8.36 -26.43
N LYS A 557 -18.16 -7.69 -25.69
CA LYS A 557 -19.59 -7.80 -25.95
C LYS A 557 -19.88 -7.09 -27.28
N ARG A 558 -20.53 -7.80 -28.21
CA ARG A 558 -21.04 -7.20 -29.46
C ARG A 558 -22.29 -6.36 -29.17
N GLN A 559 -22.08 -5.17 -28.62
CA GLN A 559 -23.07 -4.10 -28.56
C GLN A 559 -22.55 -2.90 -29.34
N ALA A 560 -23.42 -2.29 -30.15
CA ALA A 560 -23.08 -1.05 -30.83
C ALA A 560 -23.09 0.10 -29.82
N SER A 561 -21.90 0.55 -29.41
CA SER A 561 -21.74 1.78 -28.63
C SER A 561 -22.40 2.93 -29.40
N LYS A 562 -23.29 3.68 -28.72
CA LYS A 562 -23.79 4.97 -29.20
C LYS A 562 -22.86 6.14 -28.84
N SER A 563 -21.77 5.87 -28.14
CA SER A 563 -20.81 6.89 -27.69
C SER A 563 -19.76 7.17 -28.75
N GLU A 564 -19.38 8.44 -28.89
CA GLU A 564 -18.23 8.87 -29.69
C GLU A 564 -16.89 8.35 -29.12
N ARG A 565 -16.87 7.94 -27.85
CA ARG A 565 -15.70 7.31 -27.22
C ARG A 565 -15.52 5.88 -27.72
N GLN A 566 -14.33 5.59 -28.23
CA GLN A 566 -13.93 4.26 -28.67
C GLN A 566 -13.65 3.37 -27.45
N ASP A 567 -14.30 2.22 -27.34
CA ASP A 567 -14.13 1.30 -26.21
C ASP A 567 -12.77 0.57 -26.20
N GLN A 568 -12.08 0.56 -27.34
CA GLN A 568 -10.72 0.05 -27.51
C GLN A 568 -9.62 0.96 -26.93
N VAL A 569 -9.95 2.13 -26.37
CA VAL A 569 -9.01 3.18 -25.93
C VAL A 569 -9.07 3.36 -24.42
N LEU A 570 -7.90 3.42 -23.78
CA LEU A 570 -7.76 3.78 -22.37
C LEU A 570 -7.55 5.29 -22.24
N TYR A 571 -8.61 6.03 -21.90
CA TYR A 571 -8.55 7.48 -21.70
C TYR A 571 -8.04 7.79 -20.30
N MET A 572 -6.79 8.27 -20.21
CA MET A 572 -6.07 8.49 -18.97
C MET A 572 -5.71 9.98 -18.84
N THR A 573 -6.01 10.59 -17.70
CA THR A 573 -5.64 11.97 -17.42
C THR A 573 -4.78 12.06 -16.16
N ARG A 574 -3.68 12.82 -16.23
CA ARG A 574 -2.76 13.09 -15.11
C ARG A 574 -2.72 14.59 -14.84
N SER A 575 -2.79 14.98 -13.56
CA SER A 575 -2.64 16.37 -13.15
C SER A 575 -1.19 16.84 -13.22
N ARG A 576 -0.94 18.10 -12.87
CA ARG A 576 0.42 18.49 -12.45
C ARG A 576 0.84 17.71 -11.19
N TRP A 577 2.15 17.66 -10.95
CA TRP A 577 2.69 17.19 -9.68
C TRP A 577 2.60 18.33 -8.65
N PHE A 578 1.97 18.06 -7.51
CA PHE A 578 1.82 18.98 -6.39
C PHE A 578 2.85 18.66 -5.32
N ASP A 579 3.64 19.64 -4.93
CA ASP A 579 4.51 19.53 -3.76
C ASP A 579 3.67 19.52 -2.46
N LEU A 580 4.02 18.63 -1.52
CA LEU A 580 3.42 18.57 -0.19
C LEU A 580 4.06 19.55 0.81
N LEU A 581 5.28 20.03 0.53
CA LEU A 581 5.99 21.04 1.34
C LEU A 581 5.46 22.45 1.05
N ASP A 582 5.05 22.72 -0.18
CA ASP A 582 4.41 23.97 -0.61
C ASP A 582 2.98 24.10 -0.04
N ILE A 583 2.63 25.30 0.40
CA ILE A 583 1.37 25.58 1.11
C ILE A 583 0.16 25.59 0.18
N GLU A 584 0.26 26.20 -1.01
CA GLU A 584 -0.88 26.32 -1.92
C GLU A 584 -1.08 25.05 -2.76
N GLN A 585 0.01 24.37 -3.15
CA GLN A 585 -0.07 23.12 -3.90
C GLN A 585 -0.71 21.99 -3.06
N ARG A 586 -0.40 21.89 -1.76
CA ARG A 586 -1.07 20.90 -0.88
C ARG A 586 -2.53 21.25 -0.58
N LYS A 587 -2.88 22.54 -0.53
CA LYS A 587 -4.28 23.02 -0.42
C LYS A 587 -5.07 22.69 -1.67
N GLU A 588 -4.52 22.94 -2.87
CA GLU A 588 -5.13 22.55 -4.15
C GLU A 588 -5.30 21.03 -4.25
N LEU A 589 -4.28 20.26 -3.88
CA LEU A 589 -4.33 18.79 -3.87
C LEU A 589 -5.42 18.26 -2.92
N LEU A 590 -5.52 18.77 -1.68
CA LEU A 590 -6.61 18.38 -0.76
C LEU A 590 -7.99 18.73 -1.34
N THR A 591 -8.10 19.91 -1.96
CA THR A 591 -9.31 20.37 -2.64
C THR A 591 -9.71 19.42 -3.78
N GLY A 592 -8.76 18.99 -4.62
CA GLY A 592 -9.01 17.98 -5.66
C GLY A 592 -9.34 16.58 -5.12
N ILE A 593 -8.72 16.16 -4.02
CA ILE A 593 -9.08 14.91 -3.31
C ILE A 593 -10.53 14.98 -2.85
N TRP A 594 -10.94 16.10 -2.24
CA TRP A 594 -12.32 16.36 -1.82
C TRP A 594 -13.29 16.38 -3.02
N ARG A 595 -12.83 16.87 -4.18
CA ARG A 595 -13.59 16.91 -5.44
C ARG A 595 -13.93 15.53 -5.96
N VAL A 596 -12.94 14.64 -6.01
CA VAL A 596 -13.14 13.24 -6.42
C VAL A 596 -13.97 12.48 -5.39
N LEU A 597 -13.73 12.64 -4.09
CA LEU A 597 -14.52 11.97 -3.06
C LEU A 597 -15.99 12.43 -3.07
N SER A 598 -16.23 13.72 -3.31
CA SER A 598 -17.59 14.28 -3.49
C SER A 598 -18.28 13.71 -4.73
N TRP A 599 -17.57 13.58 -5.85
CA TRP A 599 -18.10 13.01 -7.09
C TRP A 599 -18.41 11.51 -6.97
N LEU A 600 -17.54 10.75 -6.28
CA LEU A 600 -17.74 9.31 -6.09
C LEU A 600 -18.85 8.97 -5.08
N ASN A 601 -19.16 9.87 -4.14
CA ASN A 601 -20.21 9.68 -3.12
C ASN A 601 -21.44 10.59 -3.32
N ARG A 602 -21.59 11.20 -4.51
CA ARG A 602 -22.63 12.20 -4.82
C ARG A 602 -24.07 11.67 -4.70
N ASP A 603 -24.26 10.36 -4.83
CA ASP A 603 -25.57 9.70 -4.95
C ASP A 603 -26.17 9.30 -3.58
N GLU A 604 -25.45 9.58 -2.48
CA GLU A 604 -25.84 9.22 -1.11
C GLU A 604 -25.94 10.45 -0.17
N VAL A 605 -25.87 11.66 -0.71
CA VAL A 605 -26.02 12.90 0.08
C VAL A 605 -27.51 13.09 0.43
N PRO A 606 -27.90 13.23 1.72
CA PRO A 606 -29.29 13.51 2.09
C PRO A 606 -29.76 14.86 1.56
N GLU A 607 -31.00 14.93 1.08
CA GLU A 607 -31.57 16.16 0.47
C GLU A 607 -31.50 17.38 1.42
N ALA A 608 -31.78 17.17 2.72
CA ALA A 608 -31.68 18.20 3.76
C ALA A 608 -30.25 18.66 4.11
N GLU A 609 -29.22 17.98 3.59
CA GLU A 609 -27.81 18.43 3.63
C GLU A 609 -27.50 19.26 2.38
N LEU A 610 -27.95 18.80 1.21
CA LEU A 610 -27.86 19.51 -0.07
C LEU A 610 -28.53 20.90 -0.01
N GLU A 611 -29.72 21.02 0.58
CA GLU A 611 -30.41 22.31 0.75
C GLU A 611 -29.57 23.32 1.54
N LYS A 612 -28.89 22.88 2.61
CA LYS A 612 -27.99 23.73 3.43
C LYS A 612 -26.78 24.18 2.64
N MET A 613 -26.16 23.28 1.87
CA MET A 613 -25.03 23.61 1.00
C MET A 613 -25.42 24.61 -0.11
N ILE A 614 -26.64 24.50 -0.65
CA ILE A 614 -27.19 25.46 -1.61
C ILE A 614 -27.45 26.84 -0.96
N ALA A 615 -27.92 26.88 0.29
CA ALA A 615 -28.12 28.12 1.03
C ALA A 615 -26.79 28.84 1.33
N LEU A 616 -25.78 28.10 1.82
CA LEU A 616 -24.42 28.61 2.05
C LEU A 616 -23.79 29.19 0.78
N ARG A 617 -23.91 28.49 -0.34
CA ARG A 617 -23.45 28.99 -1.65
C ARG A 617 -24.05 30.35 -2.00
N ARG A 618 -25.37 30.54 -1.83
CA ARG A 618 -26.03 31.82 -2.12
C ARG A 618 -25.54 32.94 -1.21
N GLN A 619 -25.27 32.65 0.06
CA GLN A 619 -24.71 33.62 1.01
C GLN A 619 -23.29 34.04 0.62
N GLN A 620 -22.38 33.10 0.32
CA GLN A 620 -21.02 33.45 -0.10
C GLN A 620 -20.98 34.16 -1.46
N GLN A 621 -21.83 33.78 -2.42
CA GLN A 621 -21.92 34.50 -3.71
C GLN A 621 -22.40 35.95 -3.53
N HIS A 622 -23.36 36.21 -2.64
CA HIS A 622 -23.74 37.58 -2.28
C HIS A 622 -22.68 38.34 -1.46
N HIS A 623 -21.75 37.64 -0.78
CA HIS A 623 -20.64 38.28 -0.08
C HIS A 623 -19.56 38.74 -1.07
N GLN A 624 -19.16 37.87 -2.00
CA GLN A 624 -18.19 38.17 -3.06
C GLN A 624 -18.68 39.32 -3.96
N GLN A 625 -19.96 39.30 -4.34
CA GLN A 625 -20.56 40.40 -5.12
C GLN A 625 -20.50 41.75 -4.39
N ARG A 626 -20.61 41.79 -3.06
CA ARG A 626 -20.46 43.04 -2.28
C ARG A 626 -19.02 43.50 -2.18
N GLU A 627 -18.06 42.57 -2.08
CA GLU A 627 -16.64 42.89 -2.06
C GLU A 627 -16.14 43.37 -3.44
N GLU A 628 -16.78 42.95 -4.53
CA GLU A 628 -16.58 43.48 -5.89
C GLU A 628 -17.32 44.82 -6.14
N GLU A 629 -18.41 45.10 -5.40
CA GLU A 629 -19.21 46.33 -5.50
C GLU A 629 -18.73 47.49 -4.59
N GLU A 630 -17.77 47.29 -3.70
CA GLU A 630 -17.08 48.37 -2.95
C GLU A 630 -15.81 48.84 -3.69
N PRO A 631 -15.87 49.89 -4.55
CA PRO A 631 -14.66 50.46 -5.14
C PRO A 631 -13.78 51.08 -4.05
N GLN A 632 -12.48 50.81 -4.10
CA GLN A 632 -11.50 51.40 -3.19
C GLN A 632 -11.60 52.93 -3.21
N ALA A 633 -12.11 53.51 -2.13
CA ALA A 633 -12.14 54.95 -1.91
C ALA A 633 -10.73 55.47 -1.63
N PHE A 634 -9.95 55.65 -2.71
CA PHE A 634 -8.66 56.34 -2.65
C PHE A 634 -8.84 57.72 -2.03
N GLY A 635 -8.16 57.97 -0.92
CA GLY A 635 -8.16 59.26 -0.25
C GLY A 635 -7.60 60.34 -1.16
N ASN A 636 -8.49 61.22 -1.64
CA ASN A 636 -8.16 62.39 -2.44
C ASN A 636 -8.54 63.65 -1.66
N ASP A 637 -7.91 63.82 -0.51
CA ASP A 637 -8.01 65.03 0.32
C ASP A 637 -7.37 66.20 -0.42
N GLY A 638 -8.21 66.95 -1.12
CA GLY A 638 -7.82 68.12 -1.90
C GLY A 638 -7.52 69.35 -1.04
N ASP A 639 -6.68 70.21 -1.60
CA ASP A 639 -6.17 71.46 -1.05
C ASP A 639 -7.15 72.37 -0.28
N HIS A 640 -6.55 73.07 0.69
CA HIS A 640 -6.83 74.41 1.22
C HIS A 640 -8.09 75.20 0.79
N PRO A 641 -8.55 76.06 1.71
CA PRO A 641 -8.40 77.49 1.46
C PRO A 641 -7.54 78.22 2.53
N MET A 642 -7.06 79.41 2.17
CA MET A 642 -6.60 80.45 3.12
C MET A 642 -7.76 81.40 3.44
N GLU A 643 -7.75 82.04 4.62
CA GLU A 643 -7.46 83.49 4.77
C GLU A 643 -7.60 83.94 6.25
N ALA A 644 -7.04 85.13 6.54
CA ALA A 644 -7.05 85.87 7.82
C ALA A 644 -6.25 85.25 9.00
#